data_AF-A0A5C4SPI0-F1
#
_entry.id   AF-A0A5C4SPI0-F1
#
_cell.length_a   1.000
_cell.length_b   1.000
_cell.length_c   1.000
_cell.angle_alpha   90.00
_cell.angle_beta   90.00
_cell.angle_gamma   90.00
#
_symmetry.space_group_name_H-M   'P 1'
#
loop_
_entity.id
_entity.type
_entity.pdbx_description
1 polymer ?
#
loop_
_entity_poly.entity_id
_entity_poly.type
_entity_poly.pdbx_seq_one_letter_code
_entity_poly.pdbx_strand_id
1 'polypeptide(L)'
;MKTKLFLQRSILLLVLNTCIGLKAQTCGPHTWNPPGQPTTCTYTYTASGWVDSLGNPTGVPSGLSSSDSVCILADNSDAIMAGGVFKGTLYIAPNVTYSGQIDKMNAVTLIVEGVIDFPTETGFQGTNMIYIYDTGSITIPGQFNPPSASIVYNMGNFNVAGDLSVGGSATYVSFYGSRTTVGGDAGIASDYSNCGILEVFGSLSSGGSSALINDCSLFIHTDMSLNADYVNNGLFVLKGELTFGTAKFYNNGTMLLDNINLSNDDLIGDDENSLLIVRHNASLTSGATVTGHMYYDEDDGGGFDAVSAGSVEDIDVLLDVTIPPTEELILADCGANITINPVLFSSKLDFDGVDDYVSTPEFINGESDITFMAWVKSDSGNTTNMTIGGEDTGFKLWLQNGNRPSFTVTTAGNSAQTIGQCACSAINYDEWHHITGSFSSSTGLMKLYVDGVLVDSLDTGIIGVNIENTTDTNGNFEIGRTTKNVSNREYYKGDIDEVRVFNTVLTDDQIQRMVYQEIKDNSGIVKGAVIDKDIVDITTNNTIPWSSLLAYYPMSDIISYDRTTDYSYIGRITKLNNITSLQQQTAPMPYVSNNPGAWTDEATWKSGNVWDIEDVANNKDWSIVKISNDVTASHDIKTLGLIIDDTRSLSVSGDHAVYNTWYFELNGALDLEDDSQLIQTEHSDLVTNENGKVLRRQEGESNPYRYNYWSSPVGETMATTLTNNNGASNNTNNTPFKVNMIKDASGFNCTFTTGYTGSNSISTYWIYTYMGGLTYWDWAHLSPSTPLIPGFGYTQKGTGVAASEQQYIYEGKPNNGTIILDVLDKGGAGSIPDKTKTDYLLGNPYPSALDMYQFIDDNQGVIKGDIYLWQHWGGDTHYLSQYEGGYAQVNKTGSCKAYQFVGLSGDTNGSQDGTKLPTRYLPVAQGFVVEVEADGQIEFNNNQRVFIKESDADNINEENGSVFLKNTGGKPKNESKQPDNSSSAMQKIRLEINSVSGPKTRRELLIGFSELTSDDYDYGYDAECSEVNNNDLNLSLNGKNMNIQAYGPLANDKVIPLNFKSSGDNAFEIKITSLINIEKSQKIYIKDNLTGEYYDLTKNNAAYTFSSEQGKFNKRFEIVFQNEQQALSMAEAQASDNFIYYKNTTNTLYVKKLNSNIKRLALVNMRGQIALDMPDLPISALENGFQFYNLSSGAYIVQLRTEDNQVLSKKIIVN
;
A
#
# COMPACT_ATOMS: atom_id res chain seq x y z
N MET A 1 7.21 20.44 -9.12
CA MET A 1 8.20 21.45 -8.67
C MET A 1 9.58 20.88 -8.32
N LYS A 2 9.73 19.83 -7.49
CA LYS A 2 11.06 19.32 -7.05
C LYS A 2 12.03 18.89 -8.17
N THR A 3 11.55 18.23 -9.23
CA THR A 3 12.39 17.89 -10.39
C THR A 3 12.72 19.11 -11.25
N LYS A 4 11.84 20.11 -11.26
CA LYS A 4 12.01 21.36 -12.02
C LYS A 4 13.06 22.29 -11.38
N LEU A 5 13.10 22.43 -10.05
CA LEU A 5 14.12 23.24 -9.36
C LEU A 5 15.54 22.64 -9.46
N PHE A 6 15.66 21.30 -9.41
CA PHE A 6 16.95 20.62 -9.57
C PHE A 6 17.47 20.66 -11.02
N LEU A 7 16.56 20.59 -12.00
CA LEU A 7 16.88 20.85 -13.41
C LEU A 7 17.22 22.33 -13.64
N GLN A 8 16.51 23.28 -13.01
CA GLN A 8 16.79 24.71 -13.07
C GLN A 8 18.17 25.04 -12.52
N ARG A 9 18.63 24.45 -11.41
CA ARG A 9 20.02 24.65 -10.96
C ARG A 9 21.04 24.11 -11.97
N SER A 10 20.72 23.02 -12.66
CA SER A 10 21.63 22.42 -13.65
C SER A 10 21.64 23.21 -14.96
N ILE A 11 20.49 23.75 -15.38
CA ILE A 11 20.31 24.55 -16.60
C ILE A 11 20.80 25.99 -16.38
N LEU A 12 20.50 26.62 -15.25
CA LEU A 12 20.99 27.95 -14.89
C LEU A 12 22.52 27.94 -14.71
N LEU A 13 23.12 26.91 -14.10
CA LEU A 13 24.59 26.73 -14.12
C LEU A 13 25.15 26.43 -15.51
N LEU A 14 24.39 25.74 -16.38
CA LEU A 14 24.84 25.46 -17.75
C LEU A 14 24.81 26.73 -18.61
N VAL A 15 23.77 27.55 -18.48
CA VAL A 15 23.58 28.82 -19.19
C VAL A 15 24.59 29.87 -18.69
N LEU A 16 24.83 29.95 -17.38
CA LEU A 16 25.84 30.84 -16.80
C LEU A 16 27.28 30.43 -17.14
N ASN A 17 27.60 29.14 -17.22
CA ASN A 17 28.93 28.70 -17.68
C ASN A 17 29.13 28.87 -19.20
N THR A 18 28.07 29.02 -20.00
CA THR A 18 28.19 29.37 -21.42
C THR A 18 28.31 30.88 -21.68
N CYS A 19 27.93 31.74 -20.73
CA CYS A 19 28.05 33.19 -20.87
C CYS A 19 29.43 33.76 -20.47
N ILE A 20 30.32 32.95 -19.88
CA ILE A 20 31.72 33.35 -19.71
C ILE A 20 32.51 32.94 -20.96
N GLY A 21 32.55 33.82 -21.97
CA GLY A 21 33.62 33.78 -22.98
C GLY A 21 33.32 34.18 -24.42
N LEU A 22 32.11 34.62 -24.79
CA LEU A 22 31.82 35.15 -26.12
C LEU A 22 30.98 36.42 -25.98
N LYS A 23 31.55 37.59 -26.30
CA LYS A 23 30.76 38.83 -26.50
C LYS A 23 29.64 38.48 -27.49
N ALA A 24 28.38 38.54 -27.07
CA ALA A 24 27.28 38.19 -27.94
C ALA A 24 27.32 39.09 -29.18
N GLN A 25 27.60 38.50 -30.35
CA GLN A 25 27.65 39.22 -31.63
C GLN A 25 26.24 39.40 -32.22
N THR A 26 25.19 39.04 -31.50
CA THR A 26 23.80 39.06 -31.99
C THR A 26 22.88 39.67 -30.95
N CYS A 27 21.91 40.46 -31.39
CA CYS A 27 20.83 41.00 -30.58
C CYS A 27 19.53 40.94 -31.39
N GLY A 28 18.54 40.17 -30.92
CA GLY A 28 17.38 39.81 -31.73
C GLY A 28 17.79 39.24 -33.12
N PRO A 29 17.23 39.75 -34.23
CA PRO A 29 17.60 39.32 -35.59
C PRO A 29 18.91 39.94 -36.10
N HIS A 30 19.54 40.84 -35.35
CA HIS A 30 20.67 41.65 -35.81
C HIS A 30 22.01 41.04 -35.41
N THR A 31 22.99 41.06 -36.31
CA THR A 31 24.36 40.59 -36.04
C THR A 31 25.35 41.75 -36.15
N TRP A 32 26.21 41.89 -35.15
CA TRP A 32 27.33 42.82 -35.15
C TRP A 32 28.36 42.41 -36.20
N ASN A 33 28.35 43.11 -37.33
CA ASN A 33 29.32 42.96 -38.40
C ASN A 33 29.85 44.34 -38.82
N PRO A 34 30.65 45.00 -37.97
CA PRO A 34 31.05 46.38 -38.19
C PRO A 34 32.16 46.45 -39.26
N PRO A 35 32.25 47.57 -39.99
CA PRO A 35 33.41 47.87 -40.81
C PRO A 35 34.61 48.18 -39.92
N GLY A 36 35.74 47.48 -40.11
CA GLY A 36 36.99 47.82 -39.43
C GLY A 36 37.56 49.17 -39.90
N GLN A 37 38.70 49.57 -39.31
CA GLN A 37 39.46 50.75 -39.75
C GLN A 37 39.60 50.80 -41.28
N PRO A 38 39.33 51.95 -41.94
CA PRO A 38 39.57 52.10 -43.36
C PRO A 38 41.02 51.75 -43.74
N THR A 39 41.20 50.90 -44.75
CA THR A 39 42.54 50.47 -45.22
C THR A 39 43.42 51.63 -45.70
N THR A 40 42.80 52.68 -46.22
CA THR A 40 43.39 53.98 -46.53
C THR A 40 42.39 55.08 -46.23
N CYS A 41 42.86 56.17 -45.62
CA CYS A 41 42.03 57.33 -45.31
C CYS A 41 42.30 58.45 -46.30
N THR A 42 41.26 59.08 -46.86
CA THR A 42 41.43 60.28 -47.72
C THR A 42 42.17 61.37 -46.96
N TYR A 43 41.83 61.55 -45.68
CA TYR A 43 42.52 62.46 -44.76
C TYR A 43 42.76 61.76 -43.42
N THR A 44 43.94 61.98 -42.84
CA THR A 44 44.29 61.46 -41.52
C THR A 44 44.76 62.59 -40.63
N TYR A 45 44.22 62.67 -39.41
CA TYR A 45 44.77 63.51 -38.36
C TYR A 45 45.73 62.70 -37.50
N THR A 46 46.96 63.18 -37.34
CA THR A 46 48.00 62.57 -36.53
C THR A 46 48.51 63.57 -35.49
N ALA A 47 49.37 63.14 -34.56
CA ALA A 47 50.00 64.04 -33.58
C ALA A 47 50.81 65.20 -34.23
N SER A 48 51.15 65.09 -35.52
CA SER A 48 51.85 66.12 -36.29
C SER A 48 50.92 67.03 -37.11
N GLY A 49 49.59 66.83 -37.04
CA GLY A 49 48.58 67.55 -37.82
C GLY A 49 47.93 66.72 -38.93
N TRP A 50 47.22 67.40 -39.82
CA TRP A 50 46.47 66.82 -40.95
C TRP A 50 47.39 66.37 -42.08
N VAL A 51 47.14 65.18 -42.63
CA VAL A 51 47.81 64.65 -43.83
C VAL A 51 46.81 64.05 -44.83
N ASP A 52 47.15 64.08 -46.12
CA ASP A 52 46.41 63.38 -47.19
C ASP A 52 46.68 61.87 -47.22
N SER A 53 46.03 61.15 -48.15
CA SER A 53 46.21 59.70 -48.34
C SER A 53 47.63 59.26 -48.73
N LEU A 54 48.51 60.19 -49.10
CA LEU A 54 49.92 59.94 -49.42
C LEU A 54 50.85 60.31 -48.24
N GLY A 55 50.31 60.82 -47.14
CA GLY A 55 51.05 61.25 -45.95
C GLY A 55 51.62 62.66 -46.05
N ASN A 56 51.22 63.47 -47.03
CA ASN A 56 51.68 64.86 -47.14
C ASN A 56 50.86 65.78 -46.21
N PRO A 57 51.47 66.78 -45.53
CA PRO A 57 50.74 67.74 -44.70
C PRO A 57 49.67 68.51 -45.48
N THR A 58 48.47 68.61 -44.91
CA THR A 58 47.34 69.39 -45.46
C THR A 58 46.72 70.31 -44.40
N GLY A 59 45.78 71.16 -44.80
CA GLY A 59 44.87 71.81 -43.86
C GLY A 59 43.72 70.89 -43.44
N VAL A 60 42.80 71.41 -42.61
CA VAL A 60 41.54 70.73 -42.25
C VAL A 60 40.78 70.36 -43.54
N PRO A 61 40.25 69.14 -43.66
CA PRO A 61 39.54 68.69 -44.87
C PRO A 61 38.37 69.61 -45.21
N SER A 62 38.18 69.91 -46.50
CA SER A 62 37.08 70.71 -47.02
C SER A 62 36.44 70.06 -48.23
N GLY A 63 35.10 70.06 -48.32
CA GLY A 63 34.37 69.61 -49.52
C GLY A 63 34.26 68.09 -49.68
N LEU A 64 34.07 67.36 -48.58
CA LEU A 64 33.99 65.89 -48.56
C LEU A 64 32.80 65.33 -49.36
N SER A 65 33.04 64.19 -50.01
CA SER A 65 32.06 63.36 -50.74
C SER A 65 31.74 62.07 -49.97
N SER A 66 30.71 61.33 -50.40
CA SER A 66 30.31 60.09 -49.74
C SER A 66 31.34 58.94 -49.85
N SER A 67 32.34 59.06 -50.74
CA SER A 67 33.44 58.09 -50.88
C SER A 67 34.67 58.44 -50.05
N ASP A 68 34.72 59.63 -49.45
CA ASP A 68 35.88 60.05 -48.68
C ASP A 68 35.89 59.44 -47.27
N SER A 69 37.09 59.17 -46.74
CA SER A 69 37.30 58.68 -45.38
C SER A 69 38.22 59.60 -44.60
N VAL A 70 37.82 59.96 -43.38
CA VAL A 70 38.58 60.79 -42.45
C VAL A 70 38.92 59.96 -41.22
N CYS A 71 40.20 59.82 -40.92
CA CYS A 71 40.67 59.02 -39.79
C CYS A 71 41.35 59.91 -38.75
N ILE A 72 40.86 59.87 -37.51
CA ILE A 72 41.42 60.61 -36.39
C ILE A 72 42.24 59.64 -35.54
N LEU A 73 43.57 59.77 -35.61
CA LEU A 73 44.53 58.86 -34.96
C LEU A 73 45.25 59.50 -33.76
N ALA A 74 44.93 60.74 -33.43
CA ALA A 74 45.39 61.47 -32.24
C ALA A 74 44.30 62.47 -31.82
N ASP A 75 44.29 62.87 -30.54
CA ASP A 75 43.29 63.80 -29.99
C ASP A 75 43.15 65.05 -30.86
N ASN A 76 41.92 65.37 -31.24
CA ASN A 76 41.64 66.41 -32.20
C ASN A 76 40.42 67.22 -31.77
N SER A 77 40.61 68.54 -31.67
CA SER A 77 39.56 69.53 -31.37
C SER A 77 39.28 70.47 -32.55
N ASP A 78 39.92 70.27 -33.69
CA ASP A 78 39.69 71.06 -34.91
C ASP A 78 38.28 70.78 -35.42
N ALA A 79 37.50 71.84 -35.70
CA ALA A 79 36.21 71.69 -36.33
C ALA A 79 36.36 71.18 -37.77
N ILE A 80 35.92 69.95 -38.04
CA ILE A 80 35.85 69.41 -39.39
C ILE A 80 34.57 69.92 -40.02
N MET A 81 34.70 70.65 -41.14
CA MET A 81 33.55 71.19 -41.89
C MET A 81 32.69 72.18 -41.08
N ALA A 82 33.31 73.15 -40.40
CA ALA A 82 32.60 74.28 -39.77
C ALA A 82 31.76 75.07 -40.81
N GLY A 83 30.45 75.17 -40.59
CA GLY A 83 29.46 75.73 -41.52
C GLY A 83 29.10 74.85 -42.72
N GLY A 84 29.62 73.61 -42.78
CA GLY A 84 29.49 72.67 -43.89
C GLY A 84 28.69 71.41 -43.57
N VAL A 85 28.71 70.44 -44.50
CA VAL A 85 28.07 69.13 -44.34
C VAL A 85 29.15 68.05 -44.49
N PHE A 86 29.38 67.27 -43.44
CA PHE A 86 30.24 66.09 -43.49
C PHE A 86 29.54 64.95 -44.25
N LYS A 87 30.28 64.32 -45.17
CA LYS A 87 29.85 63.16 -45.96
C LYS A 87 30.99 62.14 -45.97
N GLY A 88 30.65 60.86 -46.08
CA GLY A 88 31.63 59.77 -46.14
C GLY A 88 31.88 59.11 -44.78
N THR A 89 33.05 58.50 -44.62
CA THR A 89 33.40 57.72 -43.42
C THR A 89 34.20 58.56 -42.42
N LEU A 90 33.80 58.59 -41.15
CA LEU A 90 34.61 59.13 -40.05
C LEU A 90 35.04 57.98 -39.14
N TYR A 91 36.34 57.76 -39.03
CA TYR A 91 36.93 56.76 -38.14
C TYR A 91 37.67 57.43 -36.99
N ILE A 92 37.37 57.03 -35.76
CA ILE A 92 38.07 57.46 -34.55
C ILE A 92 38.80 56.26 -33.95
N ALA A 93 40.12 56.32 -33.87
CA ALA A 93 40.95 55.23 -33.36
C ALA A 93 40.76 55.01 -31.84
N PRO A 94 41.12 53.82 -31.33
CA PRO A 94 41.11 53.55 -29.89
C PRO A 94 41.93 54.57 -29.09
N ASN A 95 41.42 54.96 -27.92
CA ASN A 95 42.05 55.93 -27.01
C ASN A 95 42.27 57.34 -27.61
N VAL A 96 41.52 57.70 -28.66
CA VAL A 96 41.58 59.03 -29.28
C VAL A 96 40.28 59.78 -29.05
N THR A 97 40.38 61.08 -28.73
CA THR A 97 39.23 61.96 -28.50
C THR A 97 38.99 62.95 -29.65
N TYR A 98 37.85 62.71 -30.30
CA TYR A 98 37.03 63.54 -31.18
C TYR A 98 36.29 64.73 -30.54
N SER A 99 36.87 65.91 -30.33
CA SER A 99 36.13 67.04 -29.71
C SER A 99 35.83 68.22 -30.65
N GLY A 100 36.14 68.06 -31.94
CA GLY A 100 35.86 69.08 -32.96
C GLY A 100 34.38 69.17 -33.33
N GLN A 101 33.90 70.38 -33.63
CA GLN A 101 32.52 70.59 -34.08
C GLN A 101 32.29 70.04 -35.49
N ILE A 102 31.16 69.34 -35.69
CA ILE A 102 30.59 69.00 -37.00
C ILE A 102 29.14 69.47 -37.00
N ASP A 103 28.80 70.48 -37.83
CA ASP A 103 27.46 71.08 -37.78
C ASP A 103 26.38 70.18 -38.40
N LYS A 104 26.71 69.46 -39.48
CA LYS A 104 25.78 68.58 -40.19
C LYS A 104 26.47 67.34 -40.72
N MET A 105 25.85 66.19 -40.51
CA MET A 105 26.22 64.90 -41.09
C MET A 105 25.16 64.46 -42.10
N ASN A 106 25.58 64.06 -43.30
CA ASN A 106 24.66 63.58 -44.33
C ASN A 106 25.22 62.35 -45.06
N ALA A 107 24.50 61.24 -44.95
CA ALA A 107 24.89 59.96 -45.55
C ALA A 107 26.29 59.51 -45.11
N VAL A 108 26.49 59.42 -43.79
CA VAL A 108 27.79 59.14 -43.18
C VAL A 108 27.89 57.70 -42.68
N THR A 109 29.12 57.19 -42.65
CA THR A 109 29.49 55.99 -41.89
C THR A 109 30.38 56.42 -40.72
N LEU A 110 29.92 56.31 -39.49
CA LEU A 110 30.72 56.56 -38.30
C LEU A 110 31.27 55.23 -37.78
N ILE A 111 32.58 55.18 -37.56
CA ILE A 111 33.30 54.02 -37.01
C ILE A 111 34.06 54.51 -35.78
N VAL A 112 33.57 54.21 -34.59
CA VAL A 112 34.03 54.84 -33.35
C VAL A 112 34.62 53.80 -32.41
N GLU A 113 35.95 53.71 -32.36
CA GLU A 113 36.69 52.92 -31.38
C GLU A 113 37.24 53.78 -30.21
N GLY A 114 37.35 55.09 -30.41
CA GLY A 114 37.69 56.09 -29.39
C GLY A 114 36.48 56.90 -28.91
N VAL A 115 36.66 58.17 -28.61
CA VAL A 115 35.61 59.05 -28.08
C VAL A 115 35.24 60.12 -29.10
N ILE A 116 33.95 60.38 -29.31
CA ILE A 116 33.42 61.58 -29.95
C ILE A 116 32.64 62.35 -28.90
N ASP A 117 33.01 63.60 -28.67
CA ASP A 117 32.35 64.51 -27.73
C ASP A 117 32.06 65.83 -28.46
N PHE A 118 30.85 65.95 -29.03
CA PHE A 118 30.51 67.15 -29.79
C PHE A 118 30.28 68.34 -28.84
N PRO A 119 30.90 69.50 -29.09
CA PRO A 119 30.77 70.65 -28.21
C PRO A 119 29.40 71.35 -28.31
N THR A 120 28.70 71.20 -29.44
CA THR A 120 27.34 71.73 -29.69
C THR A 120 26.55 70.77 -30.59
N GLU A 121 25.25 71.03 -30.81
CA GLU A 121 24.39 70.13 -31.58
C GLU A 121 24.91 69.85 -33.01
N THR A 122 24.81 68.58 -33.43
CA THR A 122 25.14 68.09 -34.77
C THR A 122 23.87 67.60 -35.45
N GLY A 123 23.51 68.19 -36.60
CA GLY A 123 22.34 67.77 -37.35
C GLY A 123 22.59 66.52 -38.20
N PHE A 124 21.79 65.47 -38.04
CA PHE A 124 21.86 64.25 -38.87
C PHE A 124 20.84 64.32 -40.01
N GLN A 125 21.28 63.99 -41.24
CA GLN A 125 20.46 63.97 -42.46
C GLN A 125 20.82 62.76 -43.32
N GLY A 126 19.93 62.34 -44.22
CA GLY A 126 20.16 61.18 -45.08
C GLY A 126 20.33 59.86 -44.30
N THR A 127 20.68 58.78 -44.99
CA THR A 127 20.86 57.44 -44.40
C THR A 127 22.23 57.32 -43.76
N ASN A 128 22.29 57.24 -42.43
CA ASN A 128 23.55 57.15 -41.69
C ASN A 128 23.76 55.75 -41.11
N MET A 129 25.00 55.28 -41.11
CA MET A 129 25.43 54.04 -40.48
C MET A 129 26.39 54.37 -39.33
N ILE A 130 25.98 54.11 -38.10
CA ILE A 130 26.78 54.45 -36.91
C ILE A 130 27.21 53.15 -36.22
N TYR A 131 28.52 52.93 -36.11
CA TYR A 131 29.11 51.79 -35.41
C TYR A 131 29.95 52.29 -34.24
N ILE A 132 29.53 51.96 -33.03
CA ILE A 132 30.23 52.29 -31.79
C ILE A 132 30.80 50.98 -31.24
N TYR A 133 32.12 50.86 -31.22
CA TYR A 133 32.79 49.68 -30.68
C TYR A 133 32.75 49.69 -29.15
N ASP A 134 33.13 48.58 -28.52
CA ASP A 134 33.11 48.38 -27.07
C ASP A 134 33.97 49.37 -26.27
N THR A 135 35.06 49.86 -26.85
CA THR A 135 35.86 50.97 -26.27
C THR A 135 35.40 52.35 -26.71
N GLY A 136 34.42 52.39 -27.63
CA GLY A 136 33.91 53.60 -28.26
C GLY A 136 32.93 54.36 -27.37
N SER A 137 32.91 55.68 -27.52
CA SER A 137 31.90 56.55 -26.89
C SER A 137 31.49 57.66 -27.85
N ILE A 138 30.20 57.95 -27.94
CA ILE A 138 29.69 59.16 -28.61
C ILE A 138 28.80 59.92 -27.63
N THR A 139 29.03 61.22 -27.50
CA THR A 139 28.16 62.15 -26.77
C THR A 139 27.53 63.15 -27.74
N ILE A 140 26.20 63.15 -27.78
CA ILE A 140 25.36 64.12 -28.50
C ILE A 140 24.82 65.14 -27.48
N PRO A 141 25.24 66.43 -27.53
CA PRO A 141 24.90 67.43 -26.51
C PRO A 141 23.45 67.95 -26.58
N GLY A 142 22.65 67.50 -27.55
CA GLY A 142 21.23 67.86 -27.72
C GLY A 142 20.39 66.66 -28.12
N GLN A 143 19.34 66.88 -28.91
CA GLN A 143 18.45 65.80 -29.35
C GLN A 143 19.10 64.93 -30.44
N PHE A 144 18.82 63.63 -30.44
CA PHE A 144 19.21 62.70 -31.49
C PHE A 144 17.97 62.13 -32.19
N ASN A 145 17.78 62.55 -33.43
CA ASN A 145 16.71 62.07 -34.31
C ASN A 145 17.34 61.46 -35.58
N PRO A 146 17.66 60.15 -35.59
CA PRO A 146 18.20 59.49 -36.76
C PRO A 146 17.19 59.59 -37.92
N PRO A 147 17.59 60.10 -39.09
CA PRO A 147 16.71 60.16 -40.26
C PRO A 147 16.28 58.77 -40.73
N SER A 148 15.19 58.71 -41.50
CA SER A 148 14.65 57.48 -42.05
C SER A 148 15.69 56.57 -42.72
N ALA A 149 15.63 55.28 -42.41
CA ALA A 149 16.55 54.23 -42.84
C ALA A 149 17.98 54.27 -42.27
N SER A 150 18.29 55.15 -41.30
CA SER A 150 19.58 55.11 -40.58
C SER A 150 19.65 53.91 -39.65
N ILE A 151 20.85 53.36 -39.45
CA ILE A 151 21.10 52.24 -38.53
C ILE A 151 22.17 52.65 -37.53
N VAL A 152 21.87 52.46 -36.24
CA VAL A 152 22.83 52.62 -35.14
C VAL A 152 23.09 51.26 -34.52
N TYR A 153 24.36 50.85 -34.54
CA TYR A 153 24.86 49.67 -33.87
C TYR A 153 25.79 50.10 -32.73
N ASN A 154 25.43 49.78 -31.49
CA ASN A 154 26.14 50.20 -30.29
C ASN A 154 26.69 49.00 -29.51
N MET A 155 28.02 48.89 -29.38
CA MET A 155 28.72 48.01 -28.44
C MET A 155 29.38 48.78 -27.28
N GLY A 156 29.43 50.12 -27.35
CA GLY A 156 30.10 50.98 -26.37
C GLY A 156 29.11 51.93 -25.69
N ASN A 157 29.49 53.21 -25.55
CA ASN A 157 28.67 54.22 -24.88
C ASN A 157 28.03 55.20 -25.88
N PHE A 158 26.71 55.36 -25.82
CA PHE A 158 25.97 56.35 -26.61
C PHE A 158 25.18 57.27 -25.68
N ASN A 159 25.64 58.51 -25.52
CA ASN A 159 25.03 59.47 -24.61
C ASN A 159 24.32 60.56 -25.40
N VAL A 160 23.01 60.72 -25.19
CA VAL A 160 22.19 61.78 -25.77
C VAL A 160 21.74 62.68 -24.62
N ALA A 161 22.21 63.93 -24.58
CA ALA A 161 21.89 64.84 -23.48
C ALA A 161 20.44 65.37 -23.54
N GLY A 162 19.82 65.41 -24.72
CA GLY A 162 18.41 65.75 -24.94
C GLY A 162 17.55 64.54 -25.28
N ASP A 163 16.53 64.74 -26.11
CA ASP A 163 15.57 63.70 -26.49
C ASP A 163 16.12 62.71 -27.52
N LEU A 164 15.70 61.44 -27.42
CA LEU A 164 15.96 60.39 -28.41
C LEU A 164 14.67 60.07 -29.16
N SER A 165 14.67 60.17 -30.49
CA SER A 165 13.50 59.83 -31.32
C SER A 165 13.86 58.82 -32.41
N VAL A 166 13.57 57.54 -32.18
CA VAL A 166 13.77 56.46 -33.16
C VAL A 166 12.47 56.21 -33.93
N GLY A 167 12.36 56.79 -35.12
CA GLY A 167 11.16 56.70 -35.97
C GLY A 167 11.48 56.56 -37.45
N GLY A 168 10.45 56.50 -38.30
CA GLY A 168 10.61 56.61 -39.75
C GLY A 168 11.48 55.52 -40.41
N SER A 169 11.38 54.25 -40.00
CA SER A 169 12.21 53.13 -40.49
C SER A 169 13.69 53.18 -40.09
N ALA A 170 14.07 54.00 -39.11
CA ALA A 170 15.37 53.88 -38.47
C ALA A 170 15.46 52.62 -37.60
N THR A 171 16.65 52.05 -37.47
CA THR A 171 16.93 50.89 -36.62
C THR A 171 18.00 51.24 -35.59
N TYR A 172 17.76 50.90 -34.33
CA TYR A 172 18.72 51.05 -33.25
C TYR A 172 18.97 49.68 -32.60
N VAL A 173 20.23 49.28 -32.44
CA VAL A 173 20.58 48.00 -31.83
C VAL A 173 21.71 48.20 -30.83
N SER A 174 21.43 47.89 -29.57
CA SER A 174 22.40 47.82 -28.48
C SER A 174 22.84 46.37 -28.30
N PHE A 175 24.14 46.11 -28.30
CA PHE A 175 24.70 44.78 -28.05
C PHE A 175 25.18 44.64 -26.60
N TYR A 176 25.52 43.40 -26.21
CA TYR A 176 26.00 43.08 -24.88
C TYR A 176 27.19 43.97 -24.44
N GLY A 177 27.07 44.55 -23.25
CA GLY A 177 28.08 45.45 -22.67
C GLY A 177 27.98 46.91 -23.10
N SER A 178 27.07 47.25 -24.02
CA SER A 178 26.82 48.65 -24.40
C SER A 178 25.94 49.38 -23.38
N ARG A 179 26.07 50.71 -23.33
CA ARG A 179 25.18 51.60 -22.57
C ARG A 179 24.71 52.75 -23.46
N THR A 180 23.40 52.99 -23.44
CA THR A 180 22.75 54.12 -24.08
C THR A 180 22.07 54.96 -23.01
N THR A 181 22.46 56.22 -22.88
CA THR A 181 21.92 57.15 -21.88
C THR A 181 21.16 58.27 -22.58
N VAL A 182 19.91 58.51 -22.19
CA VAL A 182 19.06 59.59 -22.73
C VAL A 182 18.69 60.56 -21.61
N GLY A 183 19.15 61.81 -21.71
CA GLY A 183 18.91 62.84 -20.72
C GLY A 183 17.51 63.46 -20.77
N GLY A 184 16.84 63.41 -21.93
CA GLY A 184 15.46 63.84 -22.14
C GLY A 184 14.48 62.68 -22.34
N ASP A 185 13.42 62.91 -23.12
CA ASP A 185 12.41 61.89 -23.43
C ASP A 185 12.87 60.92 -24.53
N ALA A 186 12.38 59.68 -24.49
CA ALA A 186 12.64 58.66 -25.51
C ALA A 186 11.36 58.27 -26.26
N GLY A 187 11.27 58.63 -27.54
CA GLY A 187 10.19 58.21 -28.44
C GLY A 187 10.65 57.09 -29.37
N ILE A 188 10.14 55.87 -29.18
CA ILE A 188 10.53 54.68 -29.96
C ILE A 188 9.33 54.15 -30.75
N ALA A 189 9.29 54.51 -32.03
CA ALA A 189 8.22 54.15 -32.97
C ALA A 189 8.71 53.28 -34.15
N SER A 190 9.89 52.67 -34.02
CA SER A 190 10.56 51.82 -35.02
C SER A 190 11.46 50.80 -34.31
N ASP A 191 12.10 49.91 -35.08
CA ASP A 191 12.92 48.80 -34.58
C ASP A 191 14.04 49.26 -33.62
N TYR A 192 13.88 48.91 -32.34
CA TYR A 192 14.88 49.10 -31.28
C TYR A 192 15.08 47.76 -30.57
N SER A 193 16.25 47.14 -30.76
CA SER A 193 16.63 45.91 -30.07
C SER A 193 17.66 46.23 -28.97
N ASN A 194 17.28 46.06 -27.70
CA ASN A 194 18.15 46.37 -26.56
C ASN A 194 18.73 45.12 -25.90
N CYS A 195 19.99 44.78 -26.21
CA CYS A 195 20.76 43.76 -25.49
C CYS A 195 21.88 44.36 -24.62
N GLY A 196 21.81 45.68 -24.35
CA GLY A 196 22.70 46.40 -23.43
C GLY A 196 21.89 47.13 -22.36
N ILE A 197 22.43 48.23 -21.84
CA ILE A 197 21.72 49.10 -20.90
C ILE A 197 21.10 50.28 -21.66
N LEU A 198 19.79 50.46 -21.59
CA LEU A 198 19.09 51.67 -22.01
C LEU A 198 18.58 52.40 -20.76
N GLU A 199 19.15 53.56 -20.48
CA GLU A 199 18.75 54.41 -19.36
C GLU A 199 18.15 55.72 -19.86
N VAL A 200 16.92 56.03 -19.42
CA VAL A 200 16.15 57.21 -19.84
C VAL A 200 15.76 58.03 -18.62
N PHE A 201 16.25 59.26 -18.54
CA PHE A 201 15.96 60.19 -17.44
C PHE A 201 14.62 60.92 -17.60
N GLY A 202 14.13 61.07 -18.83
CA GLY A 202 12.76 61.50 -19.14
C GLY A 202 11.79 60.33 -19.34
N SER A 203 10.65 60.61 -19.97
CA SER A 203 9.60 59.61 -20.19
C SER A 203 9.87 58.80 -21.45
N LEU A 204 9.43 57.54 -21.45
CA LEU A 204 9.51 56.66 -22.62
C LEU A 204 8.14 56.44 -23.23
N SER A 205 8.03 56.60 -24.54
CA SER A 205 6.85 56.20 -25.30
C SER A 205 7.24 55.20 -26.38
N SER A 206 6.50 54.08 -26.47
CA SER A 206 6.76 53.07 -27.50
C SER A 206 5.49 52.52 -28.16
N GLY A 207 5.59 52.22 -29.47
CA GLY A 207 4.43 51.88 -30.27
C GLY A 207 4.68 51.46 -31.72
N GLY A 208 3.71 50.78 -32.34
CA GLY A 208 3.73 50.39 -33.76
C GLY A 208 4.01 48.91 -34.04
N SER A 209 4.30 48.56 -35.29
CA SER A 209 4.35 47.17 -35.79
C SER A 209 5.62 46.37 -35.43
N SER A 210 6.63 47.00 -34.83
CA SER A 210 7.88 46.38 -34.32
C SER A 210 8.55 47.37 -33.35
N ALA A 211 7.98 47.50 -32.15
CA ALA A 211 8.42 48.43 -31.11
C ALA A 211 9.46 47.79 -30.17
N LEU A 212 10.05 48.60 -29.28
CA LEU A 212 11.19 48.27 -28.40
C LEU A 212 11.16 46.83 -27.85
N ILE A 213 12.23 46.06 -28.09
CA ILE A 213 12.48 44.76 -27.46
C ILE A 213 13.58 44.95 -26.42
N ASN A 214 13.31 44.55 -25.19
CA ASN A 214 14.31 44.56 -24.12
C ASN A 214 14.79 43.15 -23.79
N ASP A 215 16.03 42.83 -24.14
CA ASP A 215 16.70 41.56 -23.84
C ASP A 215 17.74 41.71 -22.71
N CYS A 216 18.02 42.94 -22.25
CA CYS A 216 18.92 43.21 -21.13
C CYS A 216 18.30 44.26 -20.19
N SER A 217 18.93 45.42 -19.92
CA SER A 217 18.44 46.37 -18.92
C SER A 217 17.77 47.59 -19.56
N LEU A 218 16.53 47.86 -19.19
CA LEU A 218 15.81 49.10 -19.46
C LEU A 218 15.51 49.81 -18.15
N PHE A 219 15.99 51.03 -17.97
CA PHE A 219 15.74 51.85 -16.79
C PHE A 219 15.11 53.19 -17.15
N ILE A 220 13.95 53.47 -16.56
CA ILE A 220 13.19 54.69 -16.79
C ILE A 220 12.94 55.39 -15.44
N HIS A 221 13.38 56.64 -15.35
CA HIS A 221 13.27 57.43 -14.11
C HIS A 221 11.91 58.12 -13.92
N THR A 222 11.11 58.25 -14.99
CA THR A 222 9.75 58.81 -14.96
C THR A 222 8.74 57.81 -15.51
N ASP A 223 7.80 58.22 -16.37
CA ASP A 223 6.69 57.39 -16.83
C ASP A 223 6.99 56.64 -18.14
N MET A 224 6.31 55.51 -18.34
CA MET A 224 6.31 54.74 -19.58
C MET A 224 4.90 54.60 -20.15
N SER A 225 4.74 54.97 -21.42
CA SER A 225 3.48 54.81 -22.15
C SER A 225 3.64 53.91 -23.37
N LEU A 226 2.75 52.93 -23.51
CA LEU A 226 2.69 52.01 -24.63
C LEU A 226 1.36 52.14 -25.37
N ASN A 227 1.37 51.90 -26.67
CA ASN A 227 0.15 51.86 -27.49
C ASN A 227 0.05 50.60 -28.38
N ALA A 228 0.89 49.60 -28.11
CA ALA A 228 0.95 48.29 -28.75
C ALA A 228 1.51 47.26 -27.75
N ASP A 229 1.38 45.97 -28.05
CA ASP A 229 1.92 44.90 -27.21
C ASP A 229 3.43 45.04 -27.04
N TYR A 230 3.91 44.74 -25.83
CA TYR A 230 5.30 44.91 -25.44
C TYR A 230 5.88 43.61 -24.87
N VAL A 231 7.15 43.33 -25.16
CA VAL A 231 7.85 42.14 -24.67
C VAL A 231 9.12 42.56 -23.94
N ASN A 232 9.20 42.20 -22.67
CA ASN A 232 10.41 42.26 -21.85
C ASN A 232 10.98 40.86 -21.65
N ASN A 233 12.21 40.61 -22.07
CA ASN A 233 12.95 39.37 -21.78
C ASN A 233 14.10 39.58 -20.78
N GLY A 234 14.43 40.83 -20.45
CA GLY A 234 15.52 41.18 -19.53
C GLY A 234 15.02 41.85 -18.23
N LEU A 235 15.84 42.76 -17.69
CA LEU A 235 15.49 43.60 -16.57
C LEU A 235 14.79 44.89 -17.03
N PHE A 236 13.62 45.16 -16.46
CA PHE A 236 12.87 46.40 -16.63
C PHE A 236 12.71 47.11 -15.28
N VAL A 237 13.30 48.30 -15.14
CA VAL A 237 13.21 49.14 -13.94
C VAL A 237 12.42 50.41 -14.25
N LEU A 238 11.38 50.70 -13.48
CA LEU A 238 10.53 51.88 -13.65
C LEU A 238 10.22 52.56 -12.32
N LYS A 239 10.47 53.86 -12.25
CA LYS A 239 10.15 54.68 -11.07
C LYS A 239 8.80 55.41 -11.14
N GLY A 240 8.33 55.73 -12.34
CA GLY A 240 7.03 56.38 -12.56
C GLY A 240 5.91 55.39 -12.87
N GLU A 241 4.88 55.86 -13.58
CA GLU A 241 3.72 55.04 -13.94
C GLU A 241 3.88 54.31 -15.27
N LEU A 242 3.44 53.05 -15.31
CA LEU A 242 3.32 52.24 -16.54
C LEU A 242 1.88 52.32 -17.06
N THR A 243 1.69 52.79 -18.29
CA THR A 243 0.36 52.88 -18.94
C THR A 243 0.38 52.21 -20.30
N PHE A 244 -0.52 51.26 -20.57
CA PHE A 244 -0.59 50.56 -21.87
C PHE A 244 -1.99 50.23 -22.38
N GLY A 245 -3.04 50.36 -21.56
CA GLY A 245 -4.43 50.31 -22.01
C GLY A 245 -4.79 48.94 -22.59
N THR A 246 -5.40 48.89 -23.78
CA THR A 246 -5.82 47.63 -24.40
C THR A 246 -4.67 46.76 -24.94
N ALA A 247 -3.42 47.22 -24.82
CA ALA A 247 -2.25 46.43 -25.20
C ALA A 247 -1.94 45.37 -24.13
N LYS A 248 -1.10 44.39 -24.49
CA LYS A 248 -0.59 43.38 -23.55
C LYS A 248 0.87 43.62 -23.23
N PHE A 249 1.24 43.47 -21.96
CA PHE A 249 2.63 43.48 -21.54
C PHE A 249 3.06 42.05 -21.24
N TYR A 250 3.95 41.50 -22.05
CA TYR A 250 4.57 40.20 -21.82
C TYR A 250 5.90 40.39 -21.10
N ASN A 251 6.03 39.86 -19.91
CA ASN A 251 7.25 39.90 -19.14
C ASN A 251 7.80 38.50 -18.97
N ASN A 252 8.81 38.13 -19.76
CA ASN A 252 9.54 36.87 -19.65
C ASN A 252 10.84 37.02 -18.83
N GLY A 253 11.07 38.19 -18.22
CA GLY A 253 12.26 38.54 -17.46
C GLY A 253 11.91 39.09 -16.08
N THR A 254 12.70 40.05 -15.60
CA THR A 254 12.49 40.69 -14.29
C THR A 254 11.95 42.11 -14.47
N MET A 255 10.86 42.43 -13.77
CA MET A 255 10.35 43.79 -13.61
C MET A 255 10.59 44.25 -12.17
N LEU A 256 11.12 45.45 -12.02
CA LEU A 256 11.30 46.13 -10.74
C LEU A 256 10.62 47.51 -10.82
N LEU A 257 9.46 47.62 -10.20
CA LEU A 257 8.59 48.79 -10.31
C LEU A 257 8.47 49.48 -8.96
N ASP A 258 8.53 50.81 -8.93
CA ASP A 258 8.21 51.53 -7.68
C ASP A 258 6.71 51.41 -7.36
N ASN A 259 5.85 51.42 -8.39
CA ASN A 259 4.40 51.24 -8.26
C ASN A 259 3.84 50.53 -9.50
N ILE A 260 2.72 49.80 -9.34
CA ILE A 260 1.92 49.24 -10.44
C ILE A 260 0.43 49.44 -10.18
N ASN A 261 -0.26 50.12 -11.10
CA ASN A 261 -1.70 50.38 -11.01
C ASN A 261 -2.38 50.02 -12.34
N LEU A 262 -2.95 48.82 -12.43
CA LEU A 262 -3.56 48.30 -13.66
C LEU A 262 -5.08 48.49 -13.68
N SER A 263 -5.63 48.85 -14.83
CA SER A 263 -7.06 49.10 -15.07
C SER A 263 -7.52 48.69 -16.46
N ASN A 264 -8.14 47.51 -16.59
CA ASN A 264 -8.42 46.82 -17.87
C ASN A 264 -7.14 46.48 -18.68
N ASP A 265 -6.01 46.31 -17.99
CA ASP A 265 -4.72 45.99 -18.59
C ASP A 265 -4.38 44.49 -18.35
N ASP A 266 -3.62 43.90 -19.28
CA ASP A 266 -3.13 42.51 -19.19
C ASP A 266 -1.59 42.48 -19.05
N LEU A 267 -1.08 42.06 -17.89
CA LEU A 267 0.34 41.78 -17.63
C LEU A 267 0.57 40.27 -17.50
N ILE A 268 1.32 39.69 -18.43
CA ILE A 268 1.39 38.23 -18.63
C ILE A 268 2.84 37.76 -18.51
N GLY A 269 3.09 36.82 -17.62
CA GLY A 269 4.36 36.12 -17.46
C GLY A 269 4.38 34.76 -18.20
N ASP A 270 5.52 34.09 -18.13
CA ASP A 270 5.82 32.82 -18.82
C ASP A 270 5.77 31.59 -17.91
N ASP A 271 5.37 31.74 -16.64
CA ASP A 271 5.33 30.71 -15.58
C ASP A 271 6.70 30.08 -15.23
N GLU A 272 7.81 30.56 -15.81
CA GLU A 272 9.13 29.94 -15.68
C GLU A 272 10.20 30.90 -15.16
N ASN A 273 10.30 32.10 -15.74
CA ASN A 273 11.37 33.07 -15.53
C ASN A 273 10.87 34.47 -15.19
N SER A 274 9.56 34.71 -15.31
CA SER A 274 8.92 35.99 -15.01
C SER A 274 8.97 36.33 -13.52
N LEU A 275 9.71 37.37 -13.17
CA LEU A 275 9.78 37.95 -11.84
C LEU A 275 9.19 39.36 -11.86
N LEU A 276 8.25 39.65 -10.96
CA LEU A 276 7.66 40.97 -10.75
C LEU A 276 7.97 41.42 -9.33
N ILE A 277 8.71 42.51 -9.19
CA ILE A 277 9.03 43.13 -7.91
C ILE A 277 8.39 44.51 -7.87
N VAL A 278 7.64 44.79 -6.81
CA VAL A 278 7.02 46.10 -6.58
C VAL A 278 7.52 46.67 -5.26
N ARG A 279 7.93 47.95 -5.25
CA ARG A 279 8.54 48.55 -4.05
C ARG A 279 7.56 49.18 -3.07
N HIS A 280 6.44 49.72 -3.56
CA HIS A 280 5.56 50.55 -2.74
C HIS A 280 4.07 50.26 -2.89
N ASN A 281 3.49 50.34 -4.11
CA ASN A 281 2.04 50.13 -4.27
C ASN A 281 1.72 49.26 -5.49
N ALA A 282 0.89 48.25 -5.32
CA ALA A 282 0.40 47.34 -6.35
C ALA A 282 -1.14 47.22 -6.33
N SER A 283 -1.83 47.69 -7.37
CA SER A 283 -3.29 47.60 -7.45
C SER A 283 -3.83 47.13 -8.80
N LEU A 284 -4.90 46.33 -8.76
CA LEU A 284 -5.67 45.84 -9.90
C LEU A 284 -7.11 46.35 -9.82
N THR A 285 -7.54 47.07 -10.85
CA THR A 285 -8.88 47.62 -10.95
C THR A 285 -9.56 47.27 -12.27
N SER A 286 -10.88 47.39 -12.31
CA SER A 286 -11.68 47.36 -13.54
C SER A 286 -11.43 46.13 -14.43
N GLY A 287 -11.21 44.94 -13.88
CA GLY A 287 -11.02 43.71 -14.68
C GLY A 287 -9.62 43.54 -15.27
N ALA A 288 -8.60 44.22 -14.72
CA ALA A 288 -7.19 43.95 -15.05
C ALA A 288 -6.76 42.51 -14.70
N THR A 289 -5.77 42.00 -15.43
CA THR A 289 -5.24 40.63 -15.31
C THR A 289 -3.73 40.65 -15.10
N VAL A 290 -3.24 39.95 -14.06
CA VAL A 290 -1.83 39.61 -13.87
C VAL A 290 -1.70 38.10 -13.72
N THR A 291 -0.91 37.45 -14.56
CA THR A 291 -0.73 35.98 -14.54
C THR A 291 0.72 35.56 -14.70
N GLY A 292 1.09 34.41 -14.12
CA GLY A 292 2.32 33.67 -14.46
C GLY A 292 3.63 34.34 -14.04
N HIS A 293 3.60 35.10 -12.95
CA HIS A 293 4.78 35.74 -12.36
C HIS A 293 5.09 35.16 -10.99
N MET A 294 6.38 35.00 -10.69
CA MET A 294 6.84 35.07 -9.31
C MET A 294 6.77 36.54 -8.87
N TYR A 295 6.15 36.83 -7.73
CA TYR A 295 5.86 38.19 -7.27
C TYR A 295 6.56 38.48 -5.94
N TYR A 296 7.22 39.62 -5.79
CA TYR A 296 7.77 40.06 -4.51
C TYR A 296 7.36 41.51 -4.24
N ASP A 297 6.70 41.73 -3.11
CA ASP A 297 6.40 43.07 -2.62
C ASP A 297 7.47 43.50 -1.60
N GLU A 298 8.17 44.61 -1.88
CA GLU A 298 9.19 45.15 -0.97
C GLU A 298 8.57 45.86 0.24
N ASP A 299 7.31 46.32 0.16
CA ASP A 299 6.67 47.03 1.28
C ASP A 299 6.20 46.06 2.37
N ASP A 300 5.47 45.00 1.99
CA ASP A 300 4.85 44.07 2.96
C ASP A 300 5.08 42.57 2.70
N GLY A 301 5.72 42.18 1.59
CA GLY A 301 5.95 40.78 1.22
C GLY A 301 4.68 39.99 0.84
N GLY A 302 3.56 40.68 0.57
CA GLY A 302 2.24 40.13 0.28
C GLY A 302 1.92 39.94 -1.21
N GLY A 303 0.61 39.82 -1.50
CA GLY A 303 0.06 39.94 -2.87
C GLY A 303 -0.26 41.40 -3.18
N PHE A 304 -1.04 41.69 -4.22
CA PHE A 304 -1.41 43.06 -4.57
C PHE A 304 -2.20 43.76 -3.43
N ASP A 305 -1.85 45.01 -3.11
CA ASP A 305 -2.50 45.85 -2.07
C ASP A 305 -4.02 45.98 -2.23
N ALA A 306 -4.50 45.97 -3.49
CA ALA A 306 -5.91 46.07 -3.80
C ALA A 306 -6.28 45.36 -5.11
N VAL A 307 -7.24 44.43 -5.06
CA VAL A 307 -7.79 43.75 -6.24
C VAL A 307 -9.31 43.92 -6.31
N SER A 308 -9.80 44.56 -7.38
CA SER A 308 -11.23 44.80 -7.58
C SER A 308 -11.97 43.56 -8.09
N ALA A 309 -13.28 43.48 -7.84
CA ALA A 309 -14.11 42.36 -8.33
C ALA A 309 -14.05 42.24 -9.86
N GLY A 310 -13.70 41.04 -10.35
CA GLY A 310 -13.56 40.73 -11.78
C GLY A 310 -12.14 40.88 -12.33
N SER A 311 -11.19 41.37 -11.54
CA SER A 311 -9.76 41.30 -11.83
C SER A 311 -9.20 39.91 -11.52
N VAL A 312 -8.09 39.53 -12.17
CA VAL A 312 -7.41 38.25 -11.98
C VAL A 312 -5.99 38.49 -11.47
N GLU A 313 -5.69 37.91 -10.32
CA GLU A 313 -4.37 37.85 -9.70
C GLU A 313 -3.96 36.37 -9.64
N ASP A 314 -3.09 35.93 -10.55
CA ASP A 314 -2.60 34.55 -10.67
C ASP A 314 -1.06 34.56 -10.64
N ILE A 315 -0.50 34.70 -9.44
CA ILE A 315 0.93 34.92 -9.19
C ILE A 315 1.45 34.02 -8.07
N ASP A 316 2.75 33.72 -8.11
CA ASP A 316 3.48 32.99 -7.09
C ASP A 316 4.23 33.98 -6.18
N VAL A 317 3.68 34.31 -5.01
CA VAL A 317 4.31 35.26 -4.07
C VAL A 317 5.60 34.70 -3.46
N LEU A 318 6.67 35.50 -3.48
CA LEU A 318 7.99 35.25 -2.93
C LEU A 318 8.15 35.97 -1.58
N LEU A 319 8.95 35.38 -0.69
CA LEU A 319 9.19 35.91 0.65
C LEU A 319 10.50 36.67 0.82
N ASP A 320 11.49 36.37 -0.01
CA ASP A 320 12.82 36.93 0.16
C ASP A 320 13.55 37.01 -1.18
N VAL A 321 13.75 38.24 -1.64
CA VAL A 321 14.51 38.55 -2.83
C VAL A 321 15.62 39.51 -2.42
N THR A 322 16.87 39.10 -2.60
CA THR A 322 17.99 40.02 -2.43
C THR A 322 18.06 40.93 -3.66
N ILE A 323 17.67 42.19 -3.46
CA ILE A 323 17.85 43.27 -4.43
C ILE A 323 19.18 43.97 -4.13
N PRO A 324 20.08 44.14 -5.12
CA PRO A 324 21.33 44.87 -4.91
C PRO A 324 21.08 46.31 -4.40
N PRO A 325 21.94 46.85 -3.52
CA PRO A 325 21.65 48.09 -2.79
C PRO A 325 21.80 49.38 -3.62
N THR A 326 22.26 49.31 -4.87
CA THR A 326 22.42 50.47 -5.74
C THR A 326 21.93 50.16 -7.15
N GLU A 327 21.36 51.15 -7.84
CA GLU A 327 20.86 51.02 -9.23
C GLU A 327 21.96 50.52 -10.18
N GLU A 328 23.21 50.95 -10.00
CA GLU A 328 24.32 50.50 -10.82
C GLU A 328 24.59 48.99 -10.67
N LEU A 329 24.39 48.42 -9.47
CA LEU A 329 24.51 46.99 -9.24
C LEU A 329 23.28 46.20 -9.73
N ILE A 330 22.11 46.82 -9.69
CA ILE A 330 20.86 46.25 -10.22
C ILE A 330 20.97 46.11 -11.75
N LEU A 331 21.42 47.16 -12.43
CA LEU A 331 21.50 47.20 -13.90
C LEU A 331 22.66 46.38 -14.47
N ALA A 332 23.67 46.08 -13.65
CA ALA A 332 24.79 45.22 -14.02
C ALA A 332 24.30 43.80 -14.40
N ASP A 333 24.93 43.21 -15.40
CA ASP A 333 24.65 41.86 -15.89
C ASP A 333 23.16 41.59 -16.18
N CYS A 334 22.44 42.60 -16.70
CA CYS A 334 21.04 42.50 -17.10
C CYS A 334 20.08 42.07 -15.96
N GLY A 335 20.37 42.46 -14.71
CA GLY A 335 19.55 42.12 -13.55
C GLY A 335 19.85 40.76 -12.91
N ALA A 336 20.83 40.00 -13.42
CA ALA A 336 21.20 38.68 -12.89
C ALA A 336 21.64 38.67 -11.41
N ASN A 337 21.93 39.86 -10.84
CA ASN A 337 22.31 40.02 -9.44
C ASN A 337 21.11 40.12 -8.49
N ILE A 338 19.88 40.25 -9.01
CA ILE A 338 18.67 40.07 -8.22
C ILE A 338 18.54 38.57 -7.96
N THR A 339 18.62 38.18 -6.69
CA THR A 339 18.63 36.76 -6.31
C THR A 339 17.40 36.43 -5.49
N ILE A 340 16.62 35.46 -5.96
CA ILE A 340 15.55 34.85 -5.17
C ILE A 340 16.24 33.99 -4.11
N ASN A 341 16.11 34.37 -2.84
CA ASN A 341 16.65 33.59 -1.76
C ASN A 341 15.78 32.34 -1.59
N PRO A 342 16.35 31.13 -1.63
CA PRO A 342 15.56 29.93 -1.45
C PRO A 342 15.07 29.89 0.01
N VAL A 343 13.78 30.17 0.23
CA VAL A 343 13.10 29.72 1.44
C VAL A 343 12.89 28.22 1.30
N LEU A 344 13.95 27.45 1.56
CA LEU A 344 13.90 26.01 1.68
C LEU A 344 13.57 25.68 3.13
N PHE A 345 12.28 25.51 3.45
CA PHE A 345 11.84 24.37 4.27
C PHE A 345 10.42 23.98 3.86
N SER A 346 10.24 22.71 3.47
CA SER A 346 8.96 22.03 3.71
C SER A 346 8.74 22.10 5.22
N SER A 347 7.89 23.00 5.66
CA SER A 347 7.74 23.29 7.08
C SER A 347 6.28 23.44 7.41
N LYS A 348 5.92 22.98 8.61
CA LYS A 348 4.57 22.98 9.14
C LYS A 348 4.37 24.15 10.06
N LEU A 349 3.09 24.41 10.34
CA LEU A 349 2.65 25.39 11.31
C LEU A 349 2.87 24.85 12.73
N ASP A 350 3.68 25.58 13.48
CA ASP A 350 3.81 25.48 14.93
C ASP A 350 2.79 26.43 15.54
N PHE A 351 1.96 25.94 16.46
CA PHE A 351 0.97 26.76 17.16
C PHE A 351 1.42 26.97 18.61
N ASP A 352 1.64 28.22 19.01
CA ASP A 352 2.25 28.57 20.30
C ASP A 352 1.30 28.50 21.52
N GLY A 353 -0.01 28.31 21.28
CA GLY A 353 -1.04 28.29 22.30
C GLY A 353 -1.52 29.66 22.79
N VAL A 354 -1.09 30.75 22.16
CA VAL A 354 -1.39 32.13 22.56
C VAL A 354 -2.33 32.80 21.58
N ASP A 355 -1.92 32.94 20.32
CA ASP A 355 -2.72 33.63 19.30
C ASP A 355 -2.59 33.10 17.86
N ASP A 356 -1.90 31.97 17.67
CA ASP A 356 -1.70 31.31 16.39
C ASP A 356 -2.95 30.59 15.86
N TYR A 357 -3.30 30.83 14.60
CA TYR A 357 -4.35 30.08 13.90
C TYR A 357 -4.33 30.28 12.39
N VAL A 358 -5.02 29.40 11.68
CA VAL A 358 -5.29 29.51 10.25
C VAL A 358 -6.78 29.76 10.03
N SER A 359 -7.15 30.56 9.04
CA SER A 359 -8.56 30.91 8.79
C SER A 359 -8.92 30.96 7.30
N THR A 360 -10.12 30.49 6.97
CA THR A 360 -10.79 30.64 5.67
C THR A 360 -12.31 30.77 5.89
N PRO A 361 -13.13 31.30 4.97
CA PRO A 361 -14.58 31.37 5.16
C PRO A 361 -15.22 30.00 5.43
N GLU A 362 -16.33 29.97 6.18
CA GLU A 362 -17.06 28.73 6.51
C GLU A 362 -17.57 27.98 5.27
N PHE A 363 -17.60 26.65 5.34
CA PHE A 363 -18.02 25.70 4.30
C PHE A 363 -18.66 24.39 4.81
N ILE A 364 -18.75 24.14 6.12
CA ILE A 364 -19.33 22.94 6.74
C ILE A 364 -20.78 23.18 7.16
N ASN A 365 -21.12 24.41 7.54
CA ASN A 365 -22.48 24.82 7.85
C ASN A 365 -23.46 24.41 6.73
N GLY A 366 -24.46 23.61 7.07
CA GLY A 366 -25.45 23.09 6.12
C GLY A 366 -25.09 21.75 5.46
N GLU A 367 -23.90 21.19 5.69
CA GLU A 367 -23.54 19.85 5.21
C GLU A 367 -24.34 18.74 5.92
N SER A 368 -24.59 17.65 5.19
CA SER A 368 -25.38 16.51 5.69
C SER A 368 -24.52 15.42 6.31
N ASP A 369 -23.38 15.13 5.69
CA ASP A 369 -22.43 14.11 6.10
C ASP A 369 -21.03 14.74 6.11
N ILE A 370 -20.19 14.36 7.07
CA ILE A 370 -18.83 14.90 7.16
C ILE A 370 -17.85 13.85 7.71
N THR A 371 -16.63 13.87 7.19
CA THR A 371 -15.46 13.30 7.85
C THR A 371 -14.37 14.37 7.91
N PHE A 372 -13.93 14.73 9.11
CA PHE A 372 -12.87 15.70 9.37
C PHE A 372 -11.71 15.00 10.08
N MET A 373 -10.52 15.05 9.48
CA MET A 373 -9.32 14.41 9.99
C MET A 373 -8.10 15.35 9.96
N ALA A 374 -7.17 15.12 10.89
CA ALA A 374 -5.90 15.84 10.98
C ALA A 374 -4.86 15.01 11.76
N TRP A 375 -3.59 15.17 11.41
CA TRP A 375 -2.48 14.80 12.28
C TRP A 375 -2.24 15.90 13.31
N VAL A 376 -2.00 15.52 14.56
CA VAL A 376 -1.72 16.46 15.65
C VAL A 376 -0.61 15.94 16.55
N LYS A 377 0.17 16.84 17.12
CA LYS A 377 1.11 16.54 18.19
C LYS A 377 0.91 17.59 19.29
N SER A 378 0.44 17.16 20.46
CA SER A 378 0.22 18.08 21.58
C SER A 378 1.47 18.20 22.42
N ASP A 379 1.88 19.44 22.71
CA ASP A 379 3.01 19.71 23.61
C ASP A 379 2.78 19.18 25.03
N SER A 380 3.87 18.70 25.65
CA SER A 380 3.87 18.37 27.06
C SER A 380 3.47 19.55 27.96
N GLY A 381 2.63 19.26 28.95
CA GLY A 381 2.14 20.23 29.94
C GLY A 381 0.83 20.94 29.57
N ASN A 382 0.24 20.65 28.40
CA ASN A 382 -1.09 21.16 28.05
C ASN A 382 -2.17 20.61 29.00
N THR A 383 -2.97 21.51 29.59
CA THR A 383 -4.01 21.17 30.59
C THR A 383 -5.37 21.79 30.30
N THR A 384 -5.46 22.64 29.27
CA THR A 384 -6.68 23.34 28.86
C THR A 384 -7.29 22.70 27.62
N ASN A 385 -8.54 23.05 27.32
CA ASN A 385 -9.13 22.67 26.03
C ASN A 385 -8.44 23.42 24.89
N MET A 386 -8.17 22.70 23.80
CA MET A 386 -7.48 23.21 22.62
C MET A 386 -8.22 22.74 21.37
N THR A 387 -8.41 23.60 20.38
CA THR A 387 -9.13 23.25 19.15
C THR A 387 -8.17 22.94 18.02
N ILE A 388 -8.38 21.80 17.37
CA ILE A 388 -7.62 21.40 16.19
C ILE A 388 -8.19 22.15 14.98
N GLY A 389 -9.50 22.12 14.79
CA GLY A 389 -10.19 23.01 13.87
C GLY A 389 -11.71 22.91 13.95
N GLY A 390 -12.40 23.79 13.24
CA GLY A 390 -13.86 23.83 13.20
C GLY A 390 -14.41 25.17 12.74
N GLU A 391 -15.72 25.32 12.77
CA GLU A 391 -16.41 26.57 12.38
C GLU A 391 -17.04 27.30 13.56
N ASP A 392 -17.18 26.62 14.70
CA ASP A 392 -17.68 27.17 15.96
C ASP A 392 -17.59 26.07 17.05
N THR A 393 -17.94 26.41 18.28
CA THR A 393 -18.30 25.48 19.36
C THR A 393 -19.34 24.43 18.96
N GLY A 394 -20.21 24.72 17.98
CA GLY A 394 -21.18 23.78 17.45
C GLY A 394 -20.61 22.73 16.50
N PHE A 395 -19.48 23.00 15.84
CA PHE A 395 -18.79 22.04 14.98
C PHE A 395 -17.26 22.17 15.15
N LYS A 396 -16.64 21.22 15.85
CA LYS A 396 -15.18 21.21 16.04
C LYS A 396 -14.58 19.85 16.35
N LEU A 397 -13.34 19.67 15.92
CA LEU A 397 -12.41 18.64 16.36
C LEU A 397 -11.41 19.26 17.34
N TRP A 398 -11.24 18.67 18.53
CA TRP A 398 -10.53 19.33 19.63
C TRP A 398 -9.95 18.34 20.64
N LEU A 399 -9.09 18.84 21.53
CA LEU A 399 -8.52 18.09 22.65
C LEU A 399 -9.07 18.62 23.98
N GLN A 400 -9.76 17.75 24.74
CA GLN A 400 -10.15 18.05 26.11
C GLN A 400 -8.94 17.89 27.04
N ASN A 401 -8.72 18.89 27.91
CA ASN A 401 -7.58 18.94 28.84
C ASN A 401 -6.22 18.69 28.16
N GLY A 402 -6.08 19.08 26.90
CA GLY A 402 -4.83 19.03 26.16
C GLY A 402 -4.51 17.70 25.48
N ASN A 403 -5.13 16.57 25.85
CA ASN A 403 -4.74 15.27 25.28
C ASN A 403 -5.87 14.26 25.08
N ARG A 404 -7.13 14.66 25.17
CA ARG A 404 -8.28 13.77 24.92
C ARG A 404 -9.01 14.19 23.66
N PRO A 405 -8.77 13.52 22.53
CA PRO A 405 -9.50 13.76 21.28
C PRO A 405 -11.00 13.78 21.51
N SER A 406 -11.66 14.78 20.95
CA SER A 406 -13.09 15.00 21.09
C SER A 406 -13.66 15.60 19.81
N PHE A 407 -14.88 15.19 19.46
CA PHE A 407 -15.58 15.67 18.27
C PHE A 407 -16.96 16.16 18.67
N THR A 408 -17.34 17.34 18.19
CA THR A 408 -18.62 17.99 18.52
C THR A 408 -19.36 18.41 17.27
N VAL A 409 -20.66 18.09 17.22
CA VAL A 409 -21.55 18.44 16.11
C VAL A 409 -22.88 18.95 16.65
N THR A 410 -23.38 20.04 16.06
CA THR A 410 -24.71 20.60 16.27
C THR A 410 -25.47 20.50 14.97
N THR A 411 -26.72 20.05 15.05
CA THR A 411 -27.60 19.92 13.90
C THR A 411 -28.79 20.84 14.02
N ALA A 412 -29.39 21.17 12.88
CA ALA A 412 -30.44 22.18 12.79
C ALA A 412 -31.56 21.97 13.82
N GLY A 413 -31.77 22.96 14.70
CA GLY A 413 -32.81 22.93 15.74
C GLY A 413 -32.55 21.97 16.93
N ASN A 414 -31.34 21.43 17.06
CA ASN A 414 -30.96 20.50 18.13
C ASN A 414 -29.77 21.03 18.97
N SER A 415 -29.52 20.39 20.10
CA SER A 415 -28.37 20.72 20.96
C SER A 415 -27.11 19.98 20.52
N ALA A 416 -25.95 20.64 20.68
CA ALA A 416 -24.64 20.05 20.42
C ALA A 416 -24.45 18.69 21.09
N GLN A 417 -23.91 17.73 20.34
CA GLN A 417 -23.49 16.42 20.83
C GLN A 417 -21.97 16.32 20.78
N THR A 418 -21.36 15.69 21.77
CA THR A 418 -19.90 15.53 21.89
C THR A 418 -19.53 14.09 22.23
N ILE A 419 -18.51 13.56 21.57
CA ILE A 419 -17.90 12.25 21.85
C ILE A 419 -16.39 12.41 22.14
N GLY A 420 -15.75 11.38 22.71
CA GLY A 420 -14.28 11.32 22.92
C GLY A 420 -13.77 11.70 24.31
N GLN A 421 -14.65 12.08 25.23
CA GLN A 421 -14.27 12.59 26.58
C GLN A 421 -13.82 11.50 27.58
N CYS A 422 -13.65 10.26 27.11
CA CYS A 422 -13.15 9.15 27.94
C CYS A 422 -11.67 9.35 28.29
N ALA A 423 -11.21 8.80 29.43
CA ALA A 423 -9.78 8.71 29.71
C ALA A 423 -9.06 7.67 28.82
N CYS A 424 -9.82 6.77 28.20
CA CYS A 424 -9.34 5.67 27.36
C CYS A 424 -8.90 6.10 25.95
N SER A 425 -9.28 7.31 25.51
CA SER A 425 -8.88 7.90 24.22
C SER A 425 -7.70 8.85 24.35
N ALA A 426 -7.09 8.97 25.53
CA ALA A 426 -6.00 9.92 25.75
C ALA A 426 -4.79 9.58 24.87
N ILE A 427 -4.27 10.61 24.20
CA ILE A 427 -3.05 10.53 23.39
C ILE A 427 -1.83 10.94 24.21
N ASN A 428 -0.66 10.48 23.78
CA ASN A 428 0.60 10.87 24.38
C ASN A 428 0.93 12.32 23.99
N TYR A 429 1.71 12.98 24.85
CA TYR A 429 2.28 14.29 24.52
C TYR A 429 3.56 14.11 23.73
N ASP A 430 3.91 15.11 22.93
CA ASP A 430 5.13 15.16 22.11
C ASP A 430 5.24 14.01 21.07
N GLU A 431 4.15 13.27 20.83
CA GLU A 431 4.00 12.23 19.80
C GLU A 431 2.91 12.61 18.78
N TRP A 432 3.12 12.26 17.51
CA TRP A 432 2.13 12.45 16.46
C TRP A 432 0.99 11.44 16.58
N HIS A 433 -0.25 11.93 16.57
CA HIS A 433 -1.47 11.11 16.49
C HIS A 433 -2.42 11.65 15.43
N HIS A 434 -3.10 10.76 14.72
CA HIS A 434 -4.08 11.12 13.71
C HIS A 434 -5.49 11.05 14.29
N ILE A 435 -6.26 12.13 14.21
CA ILE A 435 -7.59 12.20 14.79
C ILE A 435 -8.62 12.39 13.68
N THR A 436 -9.69 11.58 13.69
CA THR A 436 -10.80 11.70 12.74
C THR A 436 -12.13 11.78 13.47
N GLY A 437 -12.95 12.79 13.18
CA GLY A 437 -14.37 12.84 13.53
C GLY A 437 -15.25 12.62 12.31
N SER A 438 -16.32 11.84 12.42
CA SER A 438 -17.34 11.74 11.37
C SER A 438 -18.76 11.82 11.91
N PHE A 439 -19.67 12.34 11.09
CA PHE A 439 -21.10 12.41 11.38
C PHE A 439 -21.89 12.13 10.10
N SER A 440 -22.95 11.31 10.21
CA SER A 440 -23.93 11.16 9.14
C SER A 440 -25.32 11.57 9.57
N SER A 441 -25.93 12.52 8.85
CA SER A 441 -27.35 12.87 9.05
C SER A 441 -28.31 11.75 8.65
N SER A 442 -27.91 10.85 7.76
CA SER A 442 -28.77 9.74 7.30
C SER A 442 -29.03 8.70 8.39
N THR A 443 -28.05 8.50 9.28
CA THR A 443 -28.09 7.51 10.37
C THR A 443 -28.10 8.14 11.76
N GLY A 444 -27.71 9.41 11.89
CA GLY A 444 -27.52 10.09 13.17
C GLY A 444 -26.25 9.66 13.91
N LEU A 445 -25.37 8.88 13.27
CA LEU A 445 -24.19 8.30 13.89
C LEU A 445 -23.00 9.27 13.86
N MET A 446 -22.41 9.49 15.04
CA MET A 446 -21.11 10.14 15.22
C MET A 446 -20.04 9.08 15.52
N LYS A 447 -18.83 9.26 14.99
CA LYS A 447 -17.66 8.41 15.30
C LYS A 447 -16.41 9.25 15.49
N LEU A 448 -15.53 8.77 16.37
CA LEU A 448 -14.21 9.33 16.63
C LEU A 448 -13.15 8.25 16.49
N TYR A 449 -12.10 8.56 15.75
CA TYR A 449 -10.96 7.68 15.54
C TYR A 449 -9.67 8.35 16.01
N VAL A 450 -8.77 7.54 16.57
CA VAL A 450 -7.39 7.91 16.90
C VAL A 450 -6.46 6.91 16.22
N ASP A 451 -5.53 7.39 15.43
CA ASP A 451 -4.60 6.61 14.60
C ASP A 451 -5.31 5.58 13.71
N GLY A 452 -6.54 5.89 13.26
CA GLY A 452 -7.39 4.99 12.49
C GLY A 452 -8.17 3.93 13.30
N VAL A 453 -7.99 3.89 14.62
CA VAL A 453 -8.76 3.03 15.54
C VAL A 453 -10.06 3.74 15.91
N LEU A 454 -11.22 3.09 15.78
CA LEU A 454 -12.48 3.61 16.32
C LEU A 454 -12.44 3.61 17.85
N VAL A 455 -12.41 4.79 18.48
CA VAL A 455 -12.30 4.93 19.94
C VAL A 455 -13.60 5.31 20.63
N ASP A 456 -14.54 5.94 19.91
CA ASP A 456 -15.85 6.30 20.45
C ASP A 456 -16.91 6.42 19.34
N SER A 457 -18.17 6.15 19.67
CA SER A 457 -19.29 6.30 18.75
C SER A 457 -20.59 6.61 19.49
N LEU A 458 -21.45 7.42 18.88
CA LEU A 458 -22.73 7.82 19.43
C LEU A 458 -23.81 7.84 18.35
N ASP A 459 -24.87 7.05 18.54
CA ASP A 459 -26.11 7.23 17.81
C ASP A 459 -26.90 8.36 18.49
N THR A 460 -26.99 9.50 17.83
CA THR A 460 -27.71 10.67 18.36
C THR A 460 -29.23 10.51 18.30
N GLY A 461 -29.74 9.55 17.51
CA GLY A 461 -31.15 9.41 17.18
C GLY A 461 -31.72 10.55 16.32
N ILE A 462 -30.88 11.49 15.90
CA ILE A 462 -31.24 12.68 15.14
C ILE A 462 -30.90 12.44 13.66
N ILE A 463 -31.94 12.22 12.84
CA ILE A 463 -31.81 11.84 11.42
C ILE A 463 -32.45 12.87 10.48
N GLY A 464 -31.87 13.04 9.29
CA GLY A 464 -32.40 13.90 8.22
C GLY A 464 -32.28 15.40 8.48
N VAL A 465 -31.36 15.81 9.36
CA VAL A 465 -31.07 17.22 9.67
C VAL A 465 -29.60 17.53 9.43
N ASN A 466 -29.33 18.70 8.86
CA ASN A 466 -27.99 19.11 8.48
C ASN A 466 -27.24 19.71 9.68
N ILE A 467 -25.92 19.80 9.56
CA ILE A 467 -25.04 20.50 10.50
C ILE A 467 -25.41 21.99 10.50
N GLU A 468 -25.45 22.61 11.69
CA GLU A 468 -25.77 24.03 11.87
C GLU A 468 -24.79 24.66 12.86
N ASN A 469 -24.15 25.77 12.45
CA ASN A 469 -23.32 26.58 13.34
C ASN A 469 -24.18 27.31 14.38
N THR A 470 -23.67 27.52 15.59
CA THR A 470 -24.42 28.28 16.61
C THR A 470 -24.38 29.79 16.29
N THR A 471 -25.14 30.58 17.05
CA THR A 471 -25.17 32.04 16.91
C THR A 471 -23.84 32.73 17.25
N ASP A 472 -22.87 32.01 17.82
CA ASP A 472 -21.58 32.55 18.26
C ASP A 472 -20.48 32.49 17.19
N THR A 473 -20.78 31.95 15.98
CA THR A 473 -19.84 31.89 14.84
C THR A 473 -19.33 33.27 14.43
N ASN A 474 -18.10 33.32 13.89
CA ASN A 474 -17.55 34.50 13.24
C ASN A 474 -17.57 34.42 11.69
N GLY A 475 -18.13 33.33 11.13
CA GLY A 475 -18.25 33.08 9.69
C GLY A 475 -17.03 32.42 9.03
N ASN A 476 -16.09 31.89 9.81
CA ASN A 476 -14.87 31.25 9.30
C ASN A 476 -14.74 29.78 9.73
N PHE A 477 -14.08 28.97 8.92
CA PHE A 477 -13.42 27.75 9.35
C PHE A 477 -12.00 28.10 9.83
N GLU A 478 -11.66 27.70 11.06
CA GLU A 478 -10.37 28.01 11.67
C GLU A 478 -9.68 26.73 12.15
N ILE A 479 -8.35 26.67 11.96
CA ILE A 479 -7.47 25.59 12.43
C ILE A 479 -6.55 26.20 13.50
N GLY A 480 -6.34 25.49 14.61
CA GLY A 480 -5.53 25.95 15.73
C GLY A 480 -6.27 26.82 16.75
N ARG A 481 -7.56 27.11 16.56
CA ARG A 481 -8.42 27.76 17.57
C ARG A 481 -9.91 27.48 17.38
N THR A 482 -10.69 27.66 18.43
CA THR A 482 -12.16 27.71 18.34
C THR A 482 -12.58 29.02 17.66
N THR A 483 -13.42 28.89 16.65
CA THR A 483 -14.08 29.98 15.94
C THR A 483 -15.17 30.63 16.79
N LYS A 484 -14.79 31.61 17.62
CA LYS A 484 -15.75 32.30 18.49
C LYS A 484 -15.40 33.75 18.78
N ASN A 485 -16.44 34.58 18.89
CA ASN A 485 -16.35 35.98 19.33
C ASN A 485 -16.27 36.15 20.86
N VAL A 486 -15.43 35.37 21.56
CA VAL A 486 -15.20 35.50 23.01
C VAL A 486 -13.72 35.51 23.36
N SER A 487 -13.41 35.79 24.64
CA SER A 487 -12.04 35.97 25.13
C SER A 487 -11.22 34.68 25.23
N ASN A 488 -11.84 33.51 25.45
CA ASN A 488 -11.15 32.23 25.45
C ASN A 488 -11.42 31.51 24.12
N ARG A 489 -10.41 31.49 23.25
CA ARG A 489 -10.49 30.93 21.89
C ARG A 489 -9.88 29.53 21.78
N GLU A 490 -9.49 28.89 22.89
CA GLU A 490 -8.96 27.51 22.89
C GLU A 490 -7.82 27.31 21.88
N TYR A 491 -6.86 28.24 21.87
CA TYR A 491 -5.68 28.16 21.00
C TYR A 491 -4.93 26.84 21.20
N TYR A 492 -4.55 26.23 20.09
CA TYR A 492 -3.81 24.98 20.06
C TYR A 492 -2.35 25.24 20.40
N LYS A 493 -1.75 24.36 21.20
CA LYS A 493 -0.33 24.40 21.53
C LYS A 493 0.37 23.12 21.10
N GLY A 494 1.17 23.20 20.04
CA GLY A 494 1.86 22.09 19.40
C GLY A 494 1.69 22.13 17.88
N ASP A 495 1.77 20.97 17.23
CA ASP A 495 1.75 20.89 15.76
C ASP A 495 0.44 20.30 15.22
N ILE A 496 -0.02 20.79 14.06
CA ILE A 496 -1.14 20.25 13.28
C ILE A 496 -0.67 20.04 11.84
N ASP A 497 -1.17 19.00 11.18
CA ASP A 497 -0.82 18.65 9.81
C ASP A 497 -1.93 17.88 9.09
N GLU A 498 -1.87 17.81 7.75
CA GLU A 498 -2.75 16.98 6.91
C GLU A 498 -4.25 17.14 7.22
N VAL A 499 -4.71 18.38 7.32
CA VAL A 499 -6.12 18.66 7.59
C VAL A 499 -6.94 18.32 6.34
N ARG A 500 -7.87 17.37 6.46
CA ARG A 500 -8.76 16.96 5.39
C ARG A 500 -10.22 16.99 5.85
N VAL A 501 -11.10 17.54 5.04
CA VAL A 501 -12.55 17.57 5.28
C VAL A 501 -13.28 17.01 4.07
N PHE A 502 -14.06 15.96 4.28
CA PHE A 502 -14.90 15.33 3.27
C PHE A 502 -16.38 15.57 3.58
N ASN A 503 -17.22 15.81 2.57
CA ASN A 503 -18.68 15.87 2.69
C ASN A 503 -19.39 14.50 2.60
N THR A 504 -18.66 13.45 2.96
CA THR A 504 -19.15 12.07 2.99
C THR A 504 -18.58 11.38 4.22
N VAL A 505 -19.29 10.38 4.73
CA VAL A 505 -18.76 9.53 5.79
C VAL A 505 -17.87 8.45 5.18
N LEU A 506 -16.59 8.49 5.54
CA LEU A 506 -15.62 7.47 5.18
C LEU A 506 -15.77 6.21 6.04
N THR A 507 -15.52 5.05 5.44
CA THR A 507 -15.50 3.77 6.17
C THR A 507 -14.18 3.57 6.92
N ASP A 508 -14.16 2.66 7.89
CA ASP A 508 -12.97 2.38 8.71
C ASP A 508 -11.75 2.03 7.83
N ASP A 509 -12.01 1.19 6.83
CA ASP A 509 -11.11 0.80 5.75
C ASP A 509 -10.51 1.96 4.95
N GLN A 510 -11.38 2.90 4.55
CA GLN A 510 -10.99 4.08 3.80
C GLN A 510 -10.12 5.01 4.64
N ILE A 511 -10.47 5.20 5.92
CA ILE A 511 -9.68 5.99 6.87
C ILE A 511 -8.30 5.36 7.05
N GLN A 512 -8.24 4.07 7.40
CA GLN A 512 -7.00 3.35 7.70
C GLN A 512 -6.00 3.35 6.55
N ARG A 513 -6.47 3.31 5.29
CA ARG A 513 -5.62 3.43 4.09
C ARG A 513 -5.06 4.83 3.84
N MET A 514 -5.55 5.86 4.55
CA MET A 514 -5.15 7.26 4.35
C MET A 514 -4.39 7.87 5.53
N VAL A 515 -4.39 7.24 6.71
CA VAL A 515 -3.73 7.79 7.92
C VAL A 515 -2.23 8.02 7.68
N TYR A 516 -1.51 7.01 7.20
CA TYR A 516 -0.05 7.02 7.11
C TYR A 516 0.51 7.39 5.73
N GLN A 517 -0.24 8.18 4.94
CA GLN A 517 0.21 8.72 3.67
C GLN A 517 -0.60 9.97 3.27
N GLU A 518 0.01 10.83 2.46
CA GLU A 518 -0.70 11.85 1.68
C GLU A 518 -1.65 11.20 0.65
N ILE A 519 -2.61 11.98 0.16
CA ILE A 519 -3.53 11.57 -0.92
C ILE A 519 -3.32 12.40 -2.18
N LYS A 520 -3.68 11.83 -3.33
CA LYS A 520 -3.64 12.49 -4.64
C LYS A 520 -4.87 12.16 -5.48
N ASP A 521 -5.19 13.06 -6.40
CA ASP A 521 -6.26 12.85 -7.36
C ASP A 521 -5.84 11.88 -8.47
N ASN A 522 -6.69 10.89 -8.72
CA ASN A 522 -6.58 9.96 -9.84
C ASN A 522 -7.88 10.01 -10.66
N SER A 523 -7.96 10.97 -11.59
CA SER A 523 -9.13 11.13 -12.47
C SER A 523 -10.46 11.29 -11.72
N GLY A 524 -10.47 12.06 -10.63
CA GLY A 524 -11.64 12.32 -9.79
C GLY A 524 -11.84 11.29 -8.68
N ILE A 525 -10.85 10.44 -8.39
CA ILE A 525 -10.88 9.42 -7.33
C ILE A 525 -9.70 9.64 -6.38
N VAL A 526 -9.94 9.47 -5.06
CA VAL A 526 -8.88 9.56 -4.05
C VAL A 526 -7.96 8.34 -4.12
N LYS A 527 -6.65 8.61 -4.25
CA LYS A 527 -5.58 7.63 -4.34
C LYS A 527 -4.49 7.91 -3.31
N GLY A 528 -3.81 6.87 -2.83
CA GLY A 528 -2.62 7.04 -1.97
C GLY A 528 -1.43 7.66 -2.70
N ALA A 529 -0.69 8.53 -2.04
CA ALA A 529 0.53 9.14 -2.59
C ALA A 529 1.75 8.22 -2.48
N VAL A 530 1.83 7.42 -1.40
CA VAL A 530 2.92 6.45 -1.15
C VAL A 530 2.58 5.10 -1.78
N ILE A 531 1.42 4.55 -1.42
CA ILE A 531 0.89 3.33 -2.03
C ILE A 531 0.01 3.76 -3.20
N ASP A 532 0.46 3.44 -4.41
CA ASP A 532 -0.20 3.87 -5.65
C ASP A 532 -1.47 3.03 -5.97
N LYS A 533 -2.37 2.90 -4.99
CA LYS A 533 -3.68 2.22 -5.09
C LYS A 533 -4.81 3.20 -4.74
N ASP A 534 -5.94 3.04 -5.41
CA ASP A 534 -7.16 3.80 -5.10
C ASP A 534 -7.64 3.44 -3.69
N ILE A 535 -8.11 4.45 -2.94
CA ILE A 535 -8.64 4.24 -1.59
C ILE A 535 -10.06 3.70 -1.73
N VAL A 536 -10.26 2.45 -1.29
CA VAL A 536 -11.54 1.75 -1.39
C VAL A 536 -11.99 1.21 -0.05
N ASP A 537 -13.30 1.01 0.09
CA ASP A 537 -13.88 0.09 1.07
C ASP A 537 -13.65 -1.35 0.59
N ILE A 538 -13.05 -2.24 1.38
CA ILE A 538 -12.74 -3.62 0.91
C ILE A 538 -13.99 -4.49 0.75
N THR A 539 -15.04 -4.20 1.50
CA THR A 539 -16.26 -5.01 1.50
C THR A 539 -17.06 -4.72 0.24
N THR A 540 -17.20 -3.45 -0.12
CA THR A 540 -18.03 -3.03 -1.25
C THR A 540 -17.24 -2.64 -2.50
N ASN A 541 -15.91 -2.52 -2.38
CA ASN A 541 -15.01 -1.99 -3.42
C ASN A 541 -15.37 -0.55 -3.88
N ASN A 542 -16.04 0.22 -3.02
CA ASN A 542 -16.45 1.59 -3.34
C ASN A 542 -15.27 2.54 -3.14
N THR A 543 -15.01 3.37 -4.15
CA THR A 543 -13.99 4.43 -4.12
C THR A 543 -14.52 5.69 -3.44
N ILE A 544 -13.61 6.59 -3.05
CA ILE A 544 -13.95 7.94 -2.58
C ILE A 544 -13.84 8.91 -3.77
N PRO A 545 -14.91 9.62 -4.17
CA PRO A 545 -14.81 10.67 -5.18
C PRO A 545 -13.94 11.83 -4.68
N TRP A 546 -12.99 12.31 -5.47
CA TRP A 546 -12.18 13.50 -5.14
C TRP A 546 -13.06 14.73 -4.92
N SER A 547 -14.19 14.83 -5.64
CA SER A 547 -15.17 15.90 -5.46
C SER A 547 -15.84 15.94 -4.08
N SER A 548 -15.69 14.88 -3.27
CA SER A 548 -16.18 14.87 -1.89
C SER A 548 -15.23 15.55 -0.91
N LEU A 549 -13.97 15.78 -1.30
CA LEU A 549 -12.97 16.49 -0.51
C LEU A 549 -13.28 18.00 -0.57
N LEU A 550 -13.86 18.54 0.51
CA LEU A 550 -14.17 19.95 0.64
C LEU A 550 -12.90 20.78 0.87
N ALA A 551 -11.96 20.27 1.65
CA ALA A 551 -10.72 20.97 1.92
C ALA A 551 -9.60 19.96 2.19
N TYR A 552 -8.41 20.24 1.69
CA TYR A 552 -7.20 19.48 1.97
C TYR A 552 -6.02 20.43 2.12
N TYR A 553 -5.53 20.55 3.35
CA TYR A 553 -4.34 21.34 3.69
C TYR A 553 -3.23 20.36 4.12
N PRO A 554 -2.35 19.95 3.18
CA PRO A 554 -1.22 19.09 3.52
C PRO A 554 -0.24 19.77 4.47
N MET A 555 -0.22 21.11 4.52
CA MET A 555 0.76 21.93 5.27
C MET A 555 2.24 21.59 4.96
N SER A 556 2.49 20.85 3.89
CA SER A 556 3.82 20.45 3.42
C SER A 556 4.54 21.55 2.61
N ASP A 557 3.79 22.47 2.00
CA ASP A 557 4.28 23.54 1.13
C ASP A 557 3.79 24.92 1.63
N ILE A 558 4.34 25.39 2.76
CA ILE A 558 4.08 26.74 3.28
C ILE A 558 5.10 27.69 2.64
N ILE A 559 4.64 28.35 1.58
CA ILE A 559 5.46 29.19 0.70
C ILE A 559 5.51 30.65 1.19
N SER A 560 4.54 31.07 2.03
CA SER A 560 4.47 32.42 2.61
C SER A 560 4.12 32.40 4.12
N TYR A 561 4.55 33.41 4.88
CA TYR A 561 4.21 33.60 6.31
C TYR A 561 2.72 33.89 6.55
N ASP A 562 1.94 34.10 5.48
CA ASP A 562 0.56 34.55 5.57
C ASP A 562 -0.46 33.56 4.99
N ARG A 563 -0.08 32.50 4.26
CA ARG A 563 -1.06 31.58 3.62
C ARG A 563 -0.62 30.11 3.51
N THR A 564 -1.59 29.19 3.52
CA THR A 564 -1.39 27.80 3.04
C THR A 564 -2.47 27.38 2.03
N THR A 565 -2.11 26.46 1.13
CA THR A 565 -2.87 26.10 -0.08
C THR A 565 -3.81 24.92 0.17
N ASP A 566 -5.03 25.02 -0.37
CA ASP A 566 -5.99 23.92 -0.44
C ASP A 566 -5.75 23.08 -1.71
N TYR A 567 -5.51 21.79 -1.53
CA TYR A 567 -5.24 20.83 -2.62
C TYR A 567 -6.53 20.16 -3.14
N SER A 568 -7.70 20.53 -2.60
CA SER A 568 -9.00 20.16 -3.16
C SER A 568 -9.29 20.92 -4.47
N TYR A 569 -10.33 20.51 -5.20
CA TYR A 569 -10.80 21.27 -6.38
C TYR A 569 -11.43 22.62 -6.05
N ILE A 570 -11.70 22.90 -4.76
CA ILE A 570 -12.38 24.13 -4.36
C ILE A 570 -11.39 25.29 -4.18
N GLY A 571 -10.11 25.00 -3.92
CA GLY A 571 -9.05 26.02 -3.85
C GLY A 571 -9.26 27.03 -2.73
N ARG A 572 -9.75 26.60 -1.56
CA ARG A 572 -10.00 27.46 -0.39
C ARG A 572 -8.69 27.88 0.27
N ILE A 573 -8.02 28.89 -0.29
CA ILE A 573 -6.79 29.43 0.28
C ILE A 573 -7.05 29.89 1.72
N THR A 574 -6.16 29.52 2.63
CA THR A 574 -6.26 29.90 4.03
C THR A 574 -5.22 30.97 4.39
N LYS A 575 -5.57 31.82 5.34
CA LYS A 575 -4.68 32.84 5.91
C LYS A 575 -4.08 32.34 7.23
N LEU A 576 -2.76 32.42 7.36
CA LEU A 576 -2.02 32.22 8.61
C LEU A 576 -2.14 33.50 9.46
N ASN A 577 -2.31 33.36 10.77
CA ASN A 577 -2.42 34.48 11.70
C ASN A 577 -1.46 34.24 12.85
N ASN A 578 -0.51 35.17 13.03
CA ASN A 578 0.50 35.21 14.10
C ASN A 578 1.53 34.08 14.13
N ILE A 579 1.45 33.11 13.21
CA ILE A 579 2.38 31.98 13.14
C ILE A 579 3.77 32.49 12.79
N THR A 580 4.68 32.42 13.75
CA THR A 580 6.05 32.96 13.66
C THR A 580 7.15 31.89 13.72
N SER A 581 6.78 30.64 14.03
CA SER A 581 7.68 29.49 13.99
C SER A 581 7.16 28.42 13.02
N LEU A 582 8.11 27.68 12.46
CA LEU A 582 7.87 26.61 11.51
C LEU A 582 8.64 25.36 11.93
N GLN A 583 8.05 24.18 11.77
CA GLN A 583 8.59 22.90 12.24
C GLN A 583 8.82 21.91 11.10
N GLN A 584 9.65 20.88 11.34
CA GLN A 584 9.92 19.83 10.35
C GLN A 584 8.74 18.88 10.17
N GLN A 585 8.51 18.43 8.93
CA GLN A 585 7.56 17.36 8.61
C GLN A 585 8.02 16.02 9.18
N THR A 586 7.46 15.70 10.35
CA THR A 586 7.81 14.54 11.17
C THR A 586 6.62 13.63 11.47
N ALA A 587 5.44 13.84 10.89
CA ALA A 587 4.34 12.88 11.03
C ALA A 587 4.68 11.57 10.28
N PRO A 588 4.25 10.39 10.76
CA PRO A 588 4.68 9.10 10.22
C PRO A 588 4.00 8.72 8.89
N MET A 589 4.19 9.51 7.83
CA MET A 589 3.51 9.33 6.53
C MET A 589 4.45 9.10 5.35
N PRO A 590 5.17 7.96 5.27
CA PRO A 590 5.09 6.78 6.13
C PRO A 590 6.12 6.77 7.28
N TYR A 591 6.13 5.73 8.12
CA TYR A 591 7.28 5.47 8.99
C TYR A 591 8.48 5.09 8.13
N VAL A 592 9.63 5.74 8.32
CA VAL A 592 10.85 5.51 7.52
C VAL A 592 12.06 5.26 8.41
N SER A 593 12.80 4.18 8.16
CA SER A 593 14.05 3.91 8.88
C SER A 593 15.20 4.83 8.40
N ASN A 594 15.99 5.33 9.35
CA ASN A 594 17.05 6.32 9.16
C ASN A 594 18.46 5.77 9.43
N ASN A 595 18.61 4.84 10.37
CA ASN A 595 19.87 4.15 10.64
C ASN A 595 19.64 2.64 10.74
N PRO A 596 20.67 1.80 10.51
CA PRO A 596 20.59 0.39 10.85
C PRO A 596 20.41 0.20 12.36
N GLY A 597 19.55 -0.72 12.77
CA GLY A 597 19.27 -0.95 14.19
C GLY A 597 18.03 -1.80 14.45
N ALA A 598 17.68 -1.96 15.73
CA ALA A 598 16.46 -2.67 16.11
C ALA A 598 15.23 -1.81 15.81
N TRP A 599 14.13 -2.44 15.42
CA TRP A 599 12.85 -1.79 15.15
C TRP A 599 12.37 -0.97 16.36
N THR A 600 12.64 -1.42 17.59
CA THR A 600 12.22 -0.73 18.81
C THR A 600 13.08 0.47 19.18
N ASP A 601 14.23 0.68 18.51
CA ASP A 601 15.12 1.79 18.86
C ASP A 601 14.70 3.05 18.10
N GLU A 602 14.38 4.14 18.81
CA GLU A 602 14.02 5.43 18.18
C GLU A 602 15.06 5.90 17.14
N ALA A 603 16.35 5.67 17.43
CA ALA A 603 17.46 6.06 16.55
C ALA A 603 17.46 5.33 15.20
N THR A 604 16.78 4.18 15.09
CA THR A 604 16.56 3.44 13.84
C THR A 604 15.63 4.21 12.91
N TRP A 605 14.77 5.09 13.42
CA TRP A 605 13.71 5.76 12.67
C TRP A 605 13.98 7.25 12.46
N LYS A 606 13.48 7.80 11.36
CA LYS A 606 13.74 9.20 10.96
C LYS A 606 13.26 10.21 11.99
N SER A 607 12.12 9.94 12.62
CA SER A 607 11.56 10.77 13.69
C SER A 607 11.11 9.91 14.87
N GLY A 608 11.91 8.89 15.22
CA GLY A 608 11.52 7.89 16.23
C GLY A 608 11.14 8.48 17.59
N ASN A 609 11.71 9.63 17.95
CA ASN A 609 11.45 10.34 19.20
C ASN A 609 10.10 11.09 19.27
N VAL A 610 9.32 11.08 18.19
CA VAL A 610 7.97 11.67 18.12
C VAL A 610 6.96 10.69 17.50
N TRP A 611 7.33 9.41 17.44
CA TRP A 611 6.55 8.31 16.85
C TRP A 611 6.31 7.24 17.91
N ASP A 612 5.15 6.58 17.85
CA ASP A 612 4.72 5.50 18.75
C ASP A 612 5.45 4.16 18.51
N ILE A 613 6.65 4.18 17.94
CA ILE A 613 7.34 3.00 17.40
C ILE A 613 7.85 2.03 18.47
N GLU A 614 8.04 2.52 19.70
CA GLU A 614 8.45 1.72 20.85
C GLU A 614 7.30 0.85 21.40
N ASP A 615 6.04 1.23 21.16
CA ASP A 615 4.87 0.51 21.64
C ASP A 615 4.44 -0.60 20.67
N VAL A 616 5.33 -1.58 20.50
CA VAL A 616 5.13 -2.72 19.60
C VAL A 616 3.85 -3.52 19.87
N ALA A 617 3.33 -3.48 21.10
CA ALA A 617 2.09 -4.16 21.47
C ALA A 617 0.84 -3.46 20.90
N ASN A 618 0.93 -2.15 20.63
CA ASN A 618 -0.16 -1.34 20.12
C ASN A 618 0.14 -0.71 18.75
N ASN A 619 1.23 -1.12 18.07
CA ASN A 619 1.50 -0.77 16.68
C ASN A 619 0.25 -1.04 15.83
N LYS A 620 -0.12 -0.06 14.99
CA LYS A 620 -1.35 -0.14 14.21
C LYS A 620 -1.15 -1.07 13.00
N ASP A 621 -2.04 -2.06 12.87
CA ASP A 621 -2.02 -3.05 11.79
C ASP A 621 -2.08 -2.42 10.39
N TRP A 622 -2.58 -1.19 10.28
CA TRP A 622 -2.66 -0.41 9.04
C TRP A 622 -1.54 0.62 8.84
N SER A 623 -0.45 0.51 9.58
CA SER A 623 0.75 1.30 9.34
C SER A 623 1.32 1.09 7.92
N ILE A 624 1.91 2.15 7.38
CA ILE A 624 2.75 2.09 6.18
C ILE A 624 4.19 2.28 6.63
N VAL A 625 5.03 1.28 6.38
CA VAL A 625 6.41 1.23 6.86
C VAL A 625 7.36 1.09 5.67
N LYS A 626 8.38 1.96 5.65
CA LYS A 626 9.46 1.94 4.67
C LYS A 626 10.81 1.67 5.34
N ILE A 627 11.40 0.55 4.97
CA ILE A 627 12.72 0.08 5.40
C ILE A 627 13.76 0.59 4.40
N SER A 628 14.39 1.73 4.73
CA SER A 628 15.46 2.37 3.95
C SER A 628 16.87 2.08 4.48
N ASN A 629 16.96 1.36 5.61
CA ASN A 629 18.18 0.90 6.28
C ASN A 629 17.96 -0.52 6.82
N ASP A 630 19.04 -1.23 7.18
CA ASP A 630 18.92 -2.61 7.68
C ASP A 630 18.31 -2.63 9.08
N VAL A 631 17.10 -3.16 9.21
CA VAL A 631 16.32 -3.20 10.45
C VAL A 631 16.23 -4.63 10.97
N THR A 632 16.36 -4.81 12.28
CA THR A 632 16.09 -6.09 12.95
C THR A 632 14.85 -6.02 13.83
N ALA A 633 14.08 -7.10 13.89
CA ALA A 633 12.91 -7.22 14.75
C ALA A 633 12.83 -8.61 15.41
N SER A 634 12.23 -8.64 16.59
CA SER A 634 11.97 -9.86 17.37
C SER A 634 10.57 -9.80 17.98
N HIS A 635 9.60 -9.39 17.18
CA HIS A 635 8.17 -9.32 17.50
C HIS A 635 7.35 -9.46 16.21
N ASP A 636 6.05 -9.72 16.33
CA ASP A 636 5.15 -9.79 15.18
C ASP A 636 4.99 -8.40 14.56
N ILE A 637 5.15 -8.32 13.24
CA ILE A 637 4.99 -7.08 12.47
C ILE A 637 3.68 -7.17 11.71
N LYS A 638 2.82 -6.15 11.86
CA LYS A 638 1.56 -6.03 11.12
C LYS A 638 1.49 -4.70 10.41
N THR A 639 1.34 -4.75 9.10
CA THR A 639 1.35 -3.56 8.24
C THR A 639 0.27 -3.65 7.17
N LEU A 640 -0.20 -2.48 6.74
CA LEU A 640 -0.99 -2.36 5.51
C LEU A 640 -0.08 -2.13 4.33
N GLY A 641 0.98 -1.35 4.52
CA GLY A 641 2.06 -1.13 3.55
C GLY A 641 3.41 -1.51 4.13
N LEU A 642 4.16 -2.38 3.45
CA LEU A 642 5.57 -2.62 3.77
C LEU A 642 6.40 -2.38 2.51
N ILE A 643 7.42 -1.52 2.61
CA ILE A 643 8.31 -1.19 1.50
C ILE A 643 9.74 -1.45 1.98
N ILE A 644 10.45 -2.38 1.34
CA ILE A 644 11.87 -2.64 1.63
C ILE A 644 12.69 -2.18 0.43
N ASP A 645 13.46 -1.10 0.62
CA ASP A 645 14.27 -0.50 -0.43
C ASP A 645 15.37 -1.46 -0.94
N ASP A 646 15.81 -1.24 -2.18
CA ASP A 646 16.89 -2.02 -2.78
C ASP A 646 18.15 -2.00 -1.91
N THR A 647 18.85 -3.13 -1.84
CA THR A 647 20.04 -3.34 -0.98
C THR A 647 19.82 -3.26 0.53
N ARG A 648 18.57 -3.11 1.01
CA ARG A 648 18.22 -3.06 2.45
C ARG A 648 17.59 -4.35 2.93
N SER A 649 17.66 -4.59 4.23
CA SER A 649 17.01 -5.75 4.83
C SER A 649 16.09 -5.42 6.01
N LEU A 650 15.02 -6.19 6.13
CA LEU A 650 14.29 -6.38 7.38
C LEU A 650 14.53 -7.81 7.84
N SER A 651 15.17 -7.99 8.99
CA SER A 651 15.47 -9.32 9.56
C SER A 651 14.58 -9.57 10.77
N VAL A 652 13.77 -10.63 10.74
CA VAL A 652 12.80 -10.98 11.78
C VAL A 652 13.21 -12.31 12.40
N SER A 653 13.45 -12.32 13.71
CA SER A 653 14.00 -13.46 14.46
C SER A 653 13.11 -13.85 15.64
N GLY A 654 13.16 -15.10 16.09
CA GLY A 654 12.39 -15.54 17.27
C GLY A 654 10.98 -16.05 16.98
N ASP A 655 10.76 -16.68 15.83
CA ASP A 655 9.48 -17.29 15.41
C ASP A 655 8.32 -16.28 15.34
N HIS A 656 8.48 -15.20 14.56
CA HIS A 656 7.50 -14.12 14.46
C HIS A 656 6.84 -14.01 13.09
N ALA A 657 5.62 -13.47 13.09
CA ALA A 657 4.85 -13.25 11.88
C ALA A 657 5.12 -11.86 11.28
N VAL A 658 5.20 -11.80 9.96
CA VAL A 658 5.15 -10.54 9.18
C VAL A 658 3.86 -10.54 8.38
N TYR A 659 2.88 -9.78 8.83
CA TYR A 659 1.61 -9.58 8.15
C TYR A 659 1.66 -8.36 7.25
N ASN A 660 1.22 -8.54 6.01
CA ASN A 660 0.93 -7.45 5.09
C ASN A 660 -0.49 -7.59 4.54
N THR A 661 -1.30 -6.55 4.69
CA THR A 661 -2.73 -6.62 4.36
C THR A 661 -3.09 -5.98 3.03
N TRP A 662 -2.26 -5.11 2.42
CA TRP A 662 -2.68 -4.38 1.21
C TRP A 662 -1.60 -4.16 0.15
N TYR A 663 -0.38 -3.84 0.54
CA TYR A 663 0.71 -3.56 -0.38
C TYR A 663 2.06 -3.95 0.20
N PHE A 664 2.78 -4.84 -0.49
CA PHE A 664 4.14 -5.21 -0.14
C PHE A 664 5.07 -4.91 -1.32
N GLU A 665 5.93 -3.91 -1.18
CA GLU A 665 7.01 -3.64 -2.12
C GLU A 665 8.33 -4.19 -1.58
N LEU A 666 8.89 -5.17 -2.27
CA LEU A 666 10.10 -5.87 -1.88
C LEU A 666 11.17 -5.66 -2.94
N ASN A 667 12.05 -4.68 -2.71
CA ASN A 667 13.21 -4.40 -3.56
C ASN A 667 14.52 -4.90 -2.94
N GLY A 668 14.58 -4.94 -1.61
CA GLY A 668 15.68 -5.52 -0.84
C GLY A 668 15.41 -6.96 -0.39
N ALA A 669 15.73 -7.25 0.87
CA ALA A 669 15.59 -8.57 1.47
C ALA A 669 14.67 -8.56 2.71
N LEU A 670 13.72 -9.49 2.78
CA LEU A 670 13.07 -9.86 4.03
C LEU A 670 13.68 -11.17 4.53
N ASP A 671 14.48 -11.09 5.59
CA ASP A 671 15.12 -12.26 6.20
C ASP A 671 14.26 -12.81 7.35
N LEU A 672 13.66 -13.97 7.13
CA LEU A 672 12.81 -14.67 8.11
C LEU A 672 13.66 -15.74 8.80
N GLU A 673 14.11 -15.44 10.01
CA GLU A 673 14.88 -16.38 10.83
C GLU A 673 13.97 -17.32 11.63
N ASP A 674 14.52 -18.45 12.06
CA ASP A 674 13.81 -19.50 12.81
C ASP A 674 12.49 -19.92 12.13
N ASP A 675 11.36 -20.05 12.84
CA ASP A 675 10.03 -20.34 12.28
C ASP A 675 9.25 -19.08 11.84
N SER A 676 9.93 -17.95 11.63
CA SER A 676 9.27 -16.71 11.18
C SER A 676 8.68 -16.84 9.77
N GLN A 677 7.54 -16.19 9.54
CA GLN A 677 6.70 -16.39 8.34
C GLN A 677 6.16 -15.08 7.77
N LEU A 678 5.96 -15.04 6.45
CA LEU A 678 5.33 -13.93 5.74
C LEU A 678 3.88 -14.27 5.36
N ILE A 679 2.92 -13.53 5.92
CA ILE A 679 1.49 -13.70 5.69
C ILE A 679 0.97 -12.50 4.91
N GLN A 680 0.65 -12.72 3.65
CA GLN A 680 -0.03 -11.75 2.79
C GLN A 680 -1.51 -12.12 2.69
N THR A 681 -2.41 -11.16 2.91
CA THR A 681 -3.87 -11.40 2.84
C THR A 681 -4.40 -11.37 1.40
N GLU A 682 -5.68 -11.68 1.20
CA GLU A 682 -6.39 -11.61 -0.10
C GLU A 682 -6.39 -10.21 -0.74
N HIS A 683 -6.01 -9.16 -0.01
CA HIS A 683 -5.92 -7.79 -0.54
C HIS A 683 -4.48 -7.29 -0.71
N SER A 684 -3.48 -8.10 -0.31
CA SER A 684 -2.07 -7.76 -0.40
C SER A 684 -1.50 -8.07 -1.77
N ASP A 685 -1.07 -7.01 -2.47
CA ASP A 685 -0.36 -7.13 -3.74
C ASP A 685 1.15 -6.99 -3.54
N LEU A 686 1.91 -7.87 -4.18
CA LEU A 686 3.37 -7.89 -4.16
C LEU A 686 3.92 -7.15 -5.37
N VAL A 687 4.81 -6.20 -5.12
CA VAL A 687 5.62 -5.48 -6.10
C VAL A 687 7.09 -5.72 -5.79
N THR A 688 7.91 -5.93 -6.82
CA THR A 688 9.34 -6.22 -6.65
C THR A 688 10.18 -5.58 -7.76
N ASN A 689 11.45 -5.33 -7.47
CA ASN A 689 12.48 -5.14 -8.49
C ASN A 689 13.20 -6.48 -8.80
N GLU A 690 14.32 -6.41 -9.52
CA GLU A 690 15.15 -7.59 -9.87
C GLU A 690 15.92 -8.24 -8.70
N ASN A 691 16.05 -7.54 -7.56
CA ASN A 691 16.79 -7.97 -6.38
C ASN A 691 15.90 -8.42 -5.22
N GLY A 692 14.61 -8.05 -5.25
CA GLY A 692 13.61 -8.33 -4.25
C GLY A 692 13.49 -9.80 -3.88
N LYS A 693 13.74 -10.13 -2.61
CA LYS A 693 13.78 -11.52 -2.15
C LYS A 693 13.41 -11.72 -0.68
N VAL A 694 12.85 -12.89 -0.37
CA VAL A 694 12.75 -13.39 1.00
C VAL A 694 13.84 -14.44 1.23
N LEU A 695 14.33 -14.54 2.45
CA LEU A 695 15.12 -15.68 2.93
C LEU A 695 14.27 -16.42 3.95
N ARG A 696 13.78 -17.60 3.61
CA ARG A 696 12.96 -18.43 4.49
C ARG A 696 13.68 -19.74 4.79
N ARG A 697 13.95 -19.99 6.07
CA ARG A 697 14.61 -21.21 6.56
C ARG A 697 13.60 -22.36 6.64
N GLN A 698 14.04 -23.57 6.35
CA GLN A 698 13.24 -24.78 6.54
C GLN A 698 14.15 -25.99 6.69
N GLU A 699 13.89 -26.83 7.70
CA GLU A 699 14.73 -27.97 8.03
C GLU A 699 14.12 -29.27 7.52
N GLY A 700 14.95 -30.13 6.92
CA GLY A 700 14.59 -31.49 6.51
C GLY A 700 15.48 -32.57 7.12
N GLU A 701 15.16 -33.83 6.83
CA GLU A 701 15.99 -34.99 7.19
C GLU A 701 17.37 -34.90 6.52
N SER A 702 18.42 -35.08 7.31
CA SER A 702 19.81 -35.04 6.83
C SER A 702 20.29 -36.39 6.31
N ASN A 703 19.66 -37.49 6.72
CA ASN A 703 20.06 -38.84 6.33
C ASN A 703 19.97 -39.03 4.80
N PRO A 704 21.05 -39.46 4.12
CA PRO A 704 21.11 -39.54 2.66
C PRO A 704 20.32 -40.72 2.07
N TYR A 705 19.73 -41.58 2.91
CA TYR A 705 18.88 -42.69 2.51
C TYR A 705 17.38 -42.36 2.58
N ARG A 706 17.01 -41.26 3.24
CA ARG A 706 15.60 -40.92 3.52
C ARG A 706 15.13 -39.75 2.67
N TYR A 707 13.85 -39.79 2.30
CA TYR A 707 13.23 -38.77 1.46
C TYR A 707 12.61 -37.65 2.28
N ASN A 708 12.80 -36.44 1.78
CA ASN A 708 12.01 -35.27 2.06
C ASN A 708 11.13 -34.98 0.84
N TYR A 709 9.89 -34.55 1.10
CA TYR A 709 8.95 -34.11 0.08
C TYR A 709 8.84 -32.59 0.22
N TRP A 710 9.25 -31.89 -0.82
CA TRP A 710 9.43 -30.45 -0.82
C TRP A 710 8.53 -29.79 -1.87
N SER A 711 8.29 -28.50 -1.68
CA SER A 711 7.91 -27.55 -2.72
C SER A 711 8.75 -26.29 -2.50
N SER A 712 8.36 -25.16 -3.09
CA SER A 712 9.05 -23.90 -2.93
C SER A 712 8.10 -22.75 -2.60
N PRO A 713 8.39 -21.99 -1.51
CA PRO A 713 7.70 -20.76 -1.19
C PRO A 713 8.13 -19.56 -2.07
N VAL A 714 9.18 -19.74 -2.87
CA VAL A 714 9.82 -18.69 -3.68
C VAL A 714 10.08 -19.14 -5.12
N GLY A 715 10.21 -18.19 -6.03
CA GLY A 715 10.68 -18.37 -7.40
C GLY A 715 11.89 -17.49 -7.72
N GLU A 716 12.31 -17.51 -9.00
CA GLU A 716 13.37 -16.60 -9.48
C GLU A 716 13.00 -15.12 -9.24
N THR A 717 13.99 -14.30 -8.88
CA THR A 717 13.77 -12.87 -8.72
C THR A 717 13.43 -12.23 -10.07
N MET A 718 12.45 -11.33 -10.06
CA MET A 718 12.07 -10.56 -11.24
C MET A 718 11.40 -9.27 -10.80
N ALA A 719 11.49 -8.24 -11.62
CA ALA A 719 10.69 -7.04 -11.43
C ALA A 719 9.21 -7.34 -11.73
N THR A 720 8.32 -6.88 -10.87
CA THR A 720 6.87 -7.01 -11.01
C THR A 720 6.23 -5.63 -10.88
N THR A 721 5.11 -5.42 -11.57
CA THR A 721 4.36 -4.17 -11.48
C THR A 721 3.16 -4.35 -10.55
N LEU A 722 2.64 -3.25 -10.03
CA LEU A 722 1.43 -3.26 -9.21
C LEU A 722 0.23 -3.75 -10.05
N THR A 723 -0.24 -4.95 -9.73
CA THR A 723 -1.43 -5.60 -10.30
C THR A 723 -2.20 -6.30 -9.18
N ASN A 724 -3.48 -6.60 -9.41
CA ASN A 724 -4.22 -7.46 -8.48
C ASN A 724 -3.66 -8.89 -8.56
N ASN A 725 -2.88 -9.28 -7.54
CA ASN A 725 -2.27 -10.61 -7.41
C ASN A 725 -3.29 -11.67 -6.98
N ASN A 726 -4.42 -11.24 -6.42
CA ASN A 726 -5.43 -12.07 -5.74
C ASN A 726 -6.72 -12.22 -6.55
N GLY A 727 -6.69 -11.90 -7.85
CA GLY A 727 -7.83 -12.11 -8.74
C GLY A 727 -8.13 -13.60 -8.96
N ALA A 728 -9.26 -13.90 -9.59
CA ALA A 728 -9.66 -15.29 -9.91
C ALA A 728 -8.76 -15.99 -10.97
N SER A 729 -7.86 -15.25 -11.61
CA SER A 729 -6.93 -15.77 -12.60
C SER A 729 -5.57 -16.05 -11.97
N ASN A 730 -4.83 -17.00 -12.55
CA ASN A 730 -3.45 -17.29 -12.14
C ASN A 730 -2.59 -16.02 -12.10
N ASN A 731 -1.91 -15.78 -10.98
CA ASN A 731 -0.97 -14.67 -10.85
C ASN A 731 0.30 -14.95 -11.66
N THR A 732 0.41 -14.31 -12.82
CA THR A 732 1.54 -14.45 -13.74
C THR A 732 2.85 -13.86 -13.21
N ASN A 733 2.81 -13.11 -12.10
CA ASN A 733 4.01 -12.59 -11.46
C ASN A 733 4.76 -13.67 -10.65
N ASN A 734 4.15 -14.83 -10.37
CA ASN A 734 4.85 -15.93 -9.72
C ASN A 734 5.79 -16.63 -10.70
N THR A 735 7.03 -16.87 -10.27
CA THR A 735 8.10 -17.42 -11.11
C THR A 735 8.40 -18.86 -10.73
N PRO A 736 8.82 -19.71 -11.68
CA PRO A 736 9.27 -21.06 -11.35
C PRO A 736 10.47 -21.07 -10.40
N PHE A 737 10.57 -22.14 -9.61
CA PHE A 737 11.70 -22.43 -8.75
C PHE A 737 12.65 -23.44 -9.41
N LYS A 738 13.95 -23.38 -9.09
CA LYS A 738 14.94 -24.40 -9.50
C LYS A 738 15.66 -24.90 -8.25
N VAL A 739 15.83 -26.22 -8.12
CA VAL A 739 16.44 -26.83 -6.91
C VAL A 739 17.86 -26.31 -6.66
N ASN A 740 18.59 -25.90 -7.69
CA ASN A 740 19.91 -25.27 -7.54
C ASN A 740 19.90 -23.83 -6.97
N MET A 741 18.73 -23.26 -6.67
CA MET A 741 18.58 -22.00 -5.94
C MET A 741 18.65 -22.20 -4.41
N ILE A 742 18.55 -23.43 -3.91
CA ILE A 742 18.58 -23.72 -2.48
C ILE A 742 19.96 -23.40 -1.90
N LYS A 743 19.94 -22.73 -0.76
CA LYS A 743 21.14 -22.43 0.03
C LYS A 743 21.21 -23.28 1.29
N ASP A 744 22.42 -23.52 1.77
CA ASP A 744 22.67 -24.13 3.07
C ASP A 744 22.51 -23.13 4.21
N ALA A 745 22.64 -23.60 5.46
CA ALA A 745 22.55 -22.77 6.66
C ALA A 745 23.59 -21.63 6.74
N SER A 746 24.66 -21.68 5.94
CA SER A 746 25.68 -20.63 5.85
C SER A 746 25.41 -19.63 4.71
N GLY A 747 24.31 -19.77 3.98
CA GLY A 747 23.92 -18.90 2.88
C GLY A 747 24.63 -19.20 1.55
N PHE A 748 25.37 -20.31 1.44
CA PHE A 748 25.99 -20.74 0.18
C PHE A 748 25.05 -21.67 -0.59
N ASN A 749 25.12 -21.63 -1.92
CA ASN A 749 24.36 -22.57 -2.74
C ASN A 749 24.74 -24.02 -2.38
N CYS A 750 23.71 -24.85 -2.20
CA CYS A 750 23.90 -26.26 -1.93
C CYS A 750 24.70 -26.94 -3.05
N THR A 751 25.61 -27.83 -2.68
CA THR A 751 26.41 -28.61 -3.65
C THR A 751 25.66 -29.85 -4.11
N PHE A 752 25.95 -30.33 -5.32
CA PHE A 752 25.27 -31.47 -5.93
C PHE A 752 26.22 -32.61 -6.27
N THR A 753 25.74 -33.85 -6.15
CA THR A 753 26.44 -35.07 -6.55
C THR A 753 25.57 -35.98 -7.40
N THR A 754 26.17 -36.72 -8.34
CA THR A 754 25.46 -37.74 -9.15
C THR A 754 25.39 -39.09 -8.45
N GLY A 755 26.14 -39.29 -7.36
CA GLY A 755 26.09 -40.51 -6.56
C GLY A 755 24.76 -40.65 -5.81
N TYR A 756 24.38 -41.88 -5.45
CA TYR A 756 23.16 -42.15 -4.68
C TYR A 756 23.20 -41.56 -3.26
N THR A 757 24.37 -41.53 -2.64
CA THR A 757 24.53 -41.05 -1.26
C THR A 757 25.22 -39.69 -1.28
N GLY A 758 24.53 -38.68 -0.74
CA GLY A 758 25.09 -37.35 -0.52
C GLY A 758 26.12 -37.33 0.62
N SER A 759 27.10 -36.44 0.52
CA SER A 759 28.04 -36.13 1.60
C SER A 759 28.18 -34.62 1.68
N ASN A 760 27.43 -33.98 2.58
CA ASN A 760 27.19 -32.54 2.61
C ASN A 760 26.78 -31.98 1.22
N SER A 761 25.99 -32.76 0.49
CA SER A 761 25.60 -32.48 -0.90
C SER A 761 24.27 -33.15 -1.23
N ILE A 762 23.48 -32.51 -2.09
CA ILE A 762 22.22 -33.03 -2.60
C ILE A 762 22.51 -34.02 -3.73
N SER A 763 21.97 -35.24 -3.64
CA SER A 763 22.07 -36.21 -4.72
C SER A 763 21.07 -35.89 -5.83
N THR A 764 21.56 -35.63 -7.04
CA THR A 764 20.71 -35.36 -8.21
C THR A 764 19.94 -36.59 -8.68
N TYR A 765 20.33 -37.79 -8.25
CA TYR A 765 19.63 -39.02 -8.60
C TYR A 765 18.23 -39.09 -7.98
N TRP A 766 18.01 -38.47 -6.81
CA TRP A 766 16.76 -38.59 -6.05
C TRP A 766 15.83 -37.40 -6.18
N ILE A 767 16.01 -36.56 -7.21
CA ILE A 767 15.16 -35.40 -7.46
C ILE A 767 14.07 -35.79 -8.45
N TYR A 768 12.85 -36.00 -7.96
CA TYR A 768 11.71 -36.39 -8.78
C TYR A 768 10.45 -35.59 -8.45
N THR A 769 9.57 -35.41 -9.43
CA THR A 769 8.19 -34.93 -9.26
C THR A 769 7.20 -35.96 -9.76
N TYR A 770 5.92 -35.80 -9.42
CA TYR A 770 4.84 -36.71 -9.79
C TYR A 770 3.62 -35.88 -10.22
N MET A 771 3.33 -35.82 -11.52
CA MET A 771 2.28 -34.95 -12.07
C MET A 771 1.34 -35.78 -12.95
N GLY A 772 0.16 -36.12 -12.42
CA GLY A 772 -0.82 -36.95 -13.13
C GLY A 772 -0.32 -38.37 -13.38
N GLY A 773 0.35 -38.96 -12.39
CA GLY A 773 0.83 -40.33 -12.47
C GLY A 773 -0.22 -41.34 -12.02
N LEU A 774 -0.18 -42.53 -12.62
CA LEU A 774 -1.09 -43.64 -12.29
C LEU A 774 -0.37 -44.76 -11.55
N THR A 775 0.90 -44.93 -11.86
CA THR A 775 1.75 -46.02 -11.37
C THR A 775 3.04 -45.49 -10.76
N TYR A 776 3.73 -46.33 -9.99
CA TYR A 776 5.06 -46.00 -9.47
C TYR A 776 6.07 -45.60 -10.56
N TRP A 777 5.89 -46.01 -11.81
CA TRP A 777 6.86 -45.71 -12.88
C TRP A 777 6.68 -44.33 -13.53
N ASP A 778 5.63 -43.59 -13.15
CA ASP A 778 5.32 -42.26 -13.67
C ASP A 778 6.10 -41.13 -12.96
N TRP A 779 6.93 -41.43 -11.96
CA TRP A 779 7.83 -40.44 -11.35
C TRP A 779 8.78 -39.85 -12.40
N ALA A 780 8.76 -38.53 -12.55
CA ALA A 780 9.56 -37.81 -13.52
C ALA A 780 10.81 -37.23 -12.86
N HIS A 781 11.99 -37.57 -13.39
CA HIS A 781 13.26 -37.05 -12.91
C HIS A 781 13.39 -35.55 -13.22
N LEU A 782 13.91 -34.77 -12.28
CA LEU A 782 14.20 -33.36 -12.45
C LEU A 782 15.72 -33.12 -12.39
N SER A 783 16.21 -32.30 -13.32
CA SER A 783 17.55 -31.72 -13.17
C SER A 783 17.51 -30.60 -12.12
N PRO A 784 18.61 -30.29 -11.42
CA PRO A 784 18.63 -29.17 -10.48
C PRO A 784 18.26 -27.81 -11.10
N SER A 785 18.39 -27.67 -12.42
CA SER A 785 18.05 -26.48 -13.19
C SER A 785 16.65 -26.51 -13.83
N THR A 786 15.88 -27.60 -13.66
CA THR A 786 14.54 -27.72 -14.24
C THR A 786 13.60 -26.75 -13.52
N PRO A 787 12.93 -25.83 -14.23
CA PRO A 787 11.92 -24.94 -13.64
C PRO A 787 10.73 -25.74 -13.11
N LEU A 788 10.42 -25.58 -11.83
CA LEU A 788 9.25 -26.14 -11.15
C LEU A 788 8.21 -25.04 -10.97
N ILE A 789 7.00 -25.24 -11.49
CA ILE A 789 5.91 -24.29 -11.36
C ILE A 789 5.48 -24.21 -9.89
N PRO A 790 5.19 -23.01 -9.33
CA PRO A 790 4.69 -22.85 -7.97
C PRO A 790 3.50 -23.76 -7.68
N GLY A 791 3.50 -24.42 -6.53
CA GLY A 791 2.44 -25.36 -6.12
C GLY A 791 2.72 -26.82 -6.45
N PHE A 792 3.59 -27.13 -7.43
CA PHE A 792 4.09 -28.49 -7.60
C PHE A 792 5.16 -28.83 -6.58
N GLY A 793 5.21 -30.09 -6.16
CA GLY A 793 6.24 -30.61 -5.28
C GLY A 793 7.31 -31.42 -6.00
N TYR A 794 8.39 -31.67 -5.29
CA TYR A 794 9.49 -32.55 -5.68
C TYR A 794 10.01 -33.33 -4.47
N THR A 795 10.74 -34.39 -4.74
CA THR A 795 11.40 -35.22 -3.72
C THR A 795 12.90 -34.94 -3.70
N GLN A 796 13.53 -35.11 -2.55
CA GLN A 796 14.98 -35.06 -2.41
C GLN A 796 15.39 -35.89 -1.20
N LYS A 797 16.50 -36.63 -1.28
CA LYS A 797 17.08 -37.27 -0.09
C LYS A 797 17.98 -36.32 0.70
N GLY A 798 18.19 -36.62 1.98
CA GLY A 798 19.07 -35.84 2.85
C GLY A 798 20.49 -35.66 2.31
N THR A 799 21.18 -34.63 2.79
CA THR A 799 22.52 -34.22 2.30
C THR A 799 23.67 -35.07 2.84
N GLY A 800 23.44 -35.87 3.88
CA GLY A 800 24.48 -36.62 4.60
C GLY A 800 25.28 -35.77 5.57
N VAL A 801 24.73 -34.66 6.09
CA VAL A 801 25.36 -33.90 7.18
C VAL A 801 25.27 -34.64 8.51
N ALA A 802 26.18 -34.33 9.43
CA ALA A 802 26.25 -34.99 10.75
C ALA A 802 25.14 -34.55 11.71
N ALA A 803 24.55 -33.36 11.50
CA ALA A 803 23.40 -32.91 12.27
C ALA A 803 22.18 -33.79 11.97
N SER A 804 21.25 -33.93 12.92
CA SER A 804 20.02 -34.73 12.73
C SER A 804 19.06 -34.11 11.71
N GLU A 805 19.21 -32.83 11.43
CA GLU A 805 18.43 -32.09 10.43
C GLU A 805 19.36 -31.23 9.58
N GLN A 806 18.97 -31.01 8.34
CA GLN A 806 19.61 -30.06 7.43
C GLN A 806 18.69 -28.86 7.29
N GLN A 807 19.18 -27.69 7.66
CA GLN A 807 18.52 -26.42 7.36
C GLN A 807 18.82 -26.01 5.91
N TYR A 808 17.77 -25.68 5.19
CA TYR A 808 17.80 -25.11 3.85
C TYR A 808 17.29 -23.68 3.91
N ILE A 809 17.86 -22.79 3.11
CA ILE A 809 17.37 -21.42 2.94
C ILE A 809 16.78 -21.32 1.54
N TYR A 810 15.48 -21.08 1.49
CA TYR A 810 14.75 -20.69 0.28
C TYR A 810 14.95 -19.18 0.09
N GLU A 811 15.84 -18.83 -0.84
CA GLU A 811 16.12 -17.44 -1.20
C GLU A 811 15.59 -17.14 -2.61
N GLY A 812 14.67 -16.19 -2.72
CA GLY A 812 14.08 -15.79 -4.00
C GLY A 812 12.87 -14.87 -3.82
N LYS A 813 12.17 -14.56 -4.92
CA LYS A 813 10.95 -13.76 -4.85
C LYS A 813 9.83 -14.62 -4.23
N PRO A 814 9.13 -14.17 -3.18
CA PRO A 814 8.05 -14.94 -2.59
C PRO A 814 6.91 -15.11 -3.60
N ASN A 815 6.25 -16.26 -3.57
CA ASN A 815 5.00 -16.42 -4.30
C ASN A 815 3.88 -15.70 -3.55
N ASN A 816 3.00 -15.01 -4.30
CA ASN A 816 1.88 -14.26 -3.75
C ASN A 816 0.59 -14.47 -4.55
N GLY A 817 -0.56 -14.35 -3.86
CA GLY A 817 -1.89 -14.38 -4.46
C GLY A 817 -2.23 -15.72 -5.11
N THR A 818 -3.14 -15.68 -6.09
CA THR A 818 -3.76 -16.87 -6.68
C THR A 818 -2.77 -17.64 -7.56
N ILE A 819 -2.62 -18.94 -7.31
CA ILE A 819 -1.83 -19.88 -8.11
C ILE A 819 -2.79 -20.97 -8.59
N ILE A 820 -2.92 -21.09 -9.91
CA ILE A 820 -3.78 -22.07 -10.57
C ILE A 820 -2.94 -23.11 -11.27
N LEU A 821 -3.24 -24.38 -11.01
CA LEU A 821 -2.62 -25.55 -11.64
C LEU A 821 -3.67 -26.30 -12.45
N ASP A 822 -3.48 -26.35 -13.77
CA ASP A 822 -4.30 -27.20 -14.63
C ASP A 822 -3.95 -28.67 -14.38
N VAL A 823 -4.96 -29.48 -14.04
CA VAL A 823 -4.81 -30.91 -13.77
C VAL A 823 -5.74 -31.74 -14.65
N LEU A 824 -5.29 -32.96 -14.95
CA LEU A 824 -6.01 -33.93 -15.75
C LEU A 824 -6.21 -35.20 -14.92
N ASP A 825 -7.43 -35.72 -14.86
CA ASP A 825 -7.70 -37.08 -14.41
C ASP A 825 -7.32 -38.06 -15.54
N LYS A 826 -6.01 -38.31 -15.66
CA LYS A 826 -5.42 -39.16 -16.69
C LYS A 826 -5.95 -40.60 -16.63
N GLY A 827 -6.29 -41.09 -15.45
CA GLY A 827 -6.81 -42.43 -15.20
C GLY A 827 -8.30 -42.56 -15.48
N GLY A 828 -9.02 -41.44 -15.48
CA GLY A 828 -10.47 -41.37 -15.66
C GLY A 828 -11.22 -41.81 -14.40
N ALA A 829 -12.54 -41.69 -14.46
CA ALA A 829 -13.41 -41.87 -13.29
C ALA A 829 -13.12 -43.15 -12.47
N GLY A 830 -12.82 -42.93 -11.18
CA GLY A 830 -12.68 -43.94 -10.15
C GLY A 830 -11.28 -44.00 -9.54
N SER A 831 -11.14 -44.61 -8.37
CA SER A 831 -9.92 -44.54 -7.56
C SER A 831 -9.15 -45.86 -7.47
N ILE A 832 -9.05 -46.60 -8.58
CA ILE A 832 -8.38 -47.90 -8.59
C ILE A 832 -6.86 -47.67 -8.75
N PRO A 833 -6.03 -48.12 -7.78
CA PRO A 833 -4.58 -48.02 -7.87
C PRO A 833 -4.02 -48.65 -9.15
N ASP A 834 -2.97 -48.05 -9.71
CA ASP A 834 -2.30 -48.46 -10.96
C ASP A 834 -3.20 -48.47 -12.21
N LYS A 835 -4.41 -47.89 -12.15
CA LYS A 835 -5.38 -47.91 -13.26
C LYS A 835 -6.07 -46.58 -13.49
N THR A 836 -6.87 -46.13 -12.52
CA THR A 836 -7.73 -44.95 -12.67
C THR A 836 -7.41 -43.86 -11.64
N LYS A 837 -6.79 -44.22 -10.51
CA LYS A 837 -6.31 -43.25 -9.51
C LYS A 837 -5.22 -42.37 -10.11
N THR A 838 -5.49 -41.07 -10.23
CA THR A 838 -4.54 -40.08 -10.75
C THR A 838 -3.97 -39.25 -9.62
N ASP A 839 -2.70 -39.46 -9.29
CA ASP A 839 -2.04 -38.75 -8.18
C ASP A 839 -1.15 -37.59 -8.68
N TYR A 840 -1.13 -36.51 -7.90
CA TYR A 840 -0.27 -35.35 -8.09
C TYR A 840 0.51 -35.05 -6.80
N LEU A 841 1.82 -34.83 -6.94
CA LEU A 841 2.68 -34.28 -5.90
C LEU A 841 2.64 -32.76 -5.97
N LEU A 842 1.97 -32.16 -5.00
CA LEU A 842 1.85 -30.73 -4.77
C LEU A 842 2.70 -30.33 -3.56
N GLY A 843 2.69 -29.05 -3.20
CA GLY A 843 3.20 -28.61 -1.91
C GLY A 843 2.91 -27.16 -1.63
N ASN A 844 3.16 -26.75 -0.39
CA ASN A 844 2.91 -25.39 0.07
C ASN A 844 3.74 -24.38 -0.74
N PRO A 845 3.09 -23.51 -1.56
CA PRO A 845 3.80 -22.58 -2.42
C PRO A 845 4.12 -21.26 -1.72
N TYR A 846 3.77 -21.07 -0.44
CA TYR A 846 3.85 -19.79 0.25
C TYR A 846 4.88 -19.78 1.38
N PRO A 847 5.49 -18.62 1.70
CA PRO A 847 6.44 -18.46 2.82
C PRO A 847 5.77 -18.41 4.20
N SER A 848 4.64 -19.10 4.37
CA SER A 848 3.88 -19.28 5.61
C SER A 848 3.30 -20.69 5.68
N ALA A 849 2.81 -21.11 6.84
CA ALA A 849 1.99 -22.31 6.91
C ALA A 849 0.70 -22.14 6.09
N LEU A 850 0.14 -23.27 5.65
CA LEU A 850 -1.07 -23.37 4.84
C LEU A 850 -2.15 -24.15 5.60
N ASP A 851 -3.39 -23.65 5.61
CA ASP A 851 -4.55 -24.37 6.13
C ASP A 851 -5.04 -25.39 5.10
N MET A 852 -4.80 -26.68 5.37
CA MET A 852 -5.22 -27.75 4.47
C MET A 852 -6.73 -27.90 4.37
N TYR A 853 -7.50 -27.44 5.37
CA TYR A 853 -8.96 -27.57 5.32
C TYR A 853 -9.54 -26.57 4.34
N GLN A 854 -9.03 -25.33 4.36
CA GLN A 854 -9.38 -24.32 3.37
C GLN A 854 -8.94 -24.73 1.97
N PHE A 855 -7.73 -25.31 1.83
CA PHE A 855 -7.29 -25.89 0.55
C PHE A 855 -8.24 -26.99 0.03
N ILE A 856 -8.75 -27.88 0.90
CA ILE A 856 -9.73 -28.90 0.49
C ILE A 856 -11.03 -28.25 0.00
N ASP A 857 -11.51 -27.22 0.70
CA ASP A 857 -12.76 -26.53 0.35
C ASP A 857 -12.65 -25.78 -0.98
N ASP A 858 -11.54 -25.06 -1.20
CA ASP A 858 -11.29 -24.31 -2.44
C ASP A 858 -11.13 -25.23 -3.67
N ASN A 859 -10.80 -26.50 -3.46
CA ASN A 859 -10.53 -27.47 -4.52
C ASN A 859 -11.61 -28.55 -4.67
N GLN A 860 -12.78 -28.32 -4.07
CA GLN A 860 -13.90 -29.23 -4.14
C GLN A 860 -14.32 -29.50 -5.60
N GLY A 861 -14.47 -30.79 -5.94
CA GLY A 861 -14.88 -31.23 -7.26
C GLY A 861 -13.73 -31.50 -8.24
N VAL A 862 -12.48 -31.17 -7.87
CA VAL A 862 -11.27 -31.52 -8.64
C VAL A 862 -10.46 -32.58 -7.90
N ILE A 863 -10.21 -32.38 -6.61
CA ILE A 863 -9.51 -33.34 -5.76
C ILE A 863 -10.50 -34.17 -4.95
N LYS A 864 -10.09 -35.37 -4.55
CA LYS A 864 -10.91 -36.31 -3.77
C LYS A 864 -11.27 -35.85 -2.36
N GLY A 865 -10.46 -34.98 -1.76
CA GLY A 865 -10.68 -34.40 -0.44
C GLY A 865 -9.82 -34.99 0.68
N ASP A 866 -8.94 -35.94 0.39
CA ASP A 866 -7.92 -36.45 1.31
C ASP A 866 -6.49 -36.18 0.83
N ILE A 867 -5.64 -35.77 1.77
CA ILE A 867 -4.24 -35.38 1.54
C ILE A 867 -3.32 -36.44 2.10
N TYR A 868 -2.29 -36.81 1.33
CA TYR A 868 -1.31 -37.82 1.68
C TYR A 868 0.06 -37.18 1.94
N LEU A 869 0.57 -37.30 3.16
CA LEU A 869 1.87 -36.77 3.56
C LEU A 869 2.88 -37.89 3.78
N TRP A 870 4.01 -37.83 3.08
CA TRP A 870 5.05 -38.85 3.20
C TRP A 870 5.88 -38.66 4.47
N GLN A 871 6.06 -39.73 5.25
CA GLN A 871 7.03 -39.83 6.34
C GLN A 871 8.01 -40.98 6.07
N HIS A 872 9.31 -40.74 6.24
CA HIS A 872 10.35 -41.78 6.22
C HIS A 872 10.99 -41.91 7.60
N TRP A 873 10.64 -42.92 8.39
CA TRP A 873 11.03 -43.03 9.80
C TRP A 873 12.19 -43.97 10.09
N GLY A 874 12.65 -44.77 9.12
CA GLY A 874 13.80 -45.66 9.31
C GLY A 874 14.45 -46.12 8.00
N GLY A 875 15.20 -47.22 8.03
CA GLY A 875 15.86 -47.80 6.84
C GLY A 875 17.02 -46.99 6.24
N ASP A 876 18.26 -47.44 6.47
CA ASP A 876 19.48 -46.81 5.89
C ASP A 876 19.92 -47.53 4.59
N THR A 877 19.06 -47.46 3.58
CA THR A 877 19.20 -48.21 2.33
C THR A 877 18.67 -47.43 1.13
N HIS A 878 19.14 -47.75 -0.08
CA HIS A 878 18.57 -47.24 -1.34
C HIS A 878 17.66 -48.27 -2.03
N TYR A 879 17.45 -49.44 -1.42
CA TYR A 879 16.56 -50.47 -1.93
C TYR A 879 15.13 -50.22 -1.43
N LEU A 880 14.22 -49.90 -2.35
CA LEU A 880 12.81 -49.56 -2.06
C LEU A 880 12.11 -50.60 -1.18
N SER A 881 12.35 -51.90 -1.39
CA SER A 881 11.74 -52.98 -0.60
C SER A 881 12.17 -53.04 0.86
N GLN A 882 13.18 -52.24 1.24
CA GLN A 882 13.71 -52.15 2.59
C GLN A 882 13.45 -50.77 3.23
N TYR A 883 12.68 -49.90 2.58
CA TYR A 883 12.34 -48.59 3.14
C TYR A 883 11.35 -48.74 4.29
N GLU A 884 11.58 -47.97 5.35
CA GLU A 884 10.67 -47.84 6.49
C GLU A 884 10.03 -46.45 6.42
N GLY A 885 8.96 -46.35 5.64
CA GLY A 885 8.31 -45.09 5.30
C GLY A 885 6.95 -45.30 4.61
N GLY A 886 6.12 -44.27 4.59
CA GLY A 886 4.80 -44.32 4.00
C GLY A 886 3.98 -43.05 4.18
N TYR A 887 2.70 -43.10 3.81
CA TYR A 887 1.83 -41.92 3.79
C TYR A 887 0.92 -41.85 5.01
N ALA A 888 0.91 -40.69 5.65
CA ALA A 888 -0.13 -40.26 6.57
C ALA A 888 -1.29 -39.66 5.78
N GLN A 889 -2.51 -39.78 6.29
CA GLN A 889 -3.72 -39.29 5.62
C GLN A 889 -4.31 -38.13 6.44
N VAL A 890 -4.72 -37.05 5.78
CA VAL A 890 -5.27 -35.85 6.41
C VAL A 890 -6.52 -35.40 5.65
N ASN A 891 -7.56 -35.03 6.40
CA ASN A 891 -8.77 -34.41 5.88
C ASN A 891 -9.42 -33.54 6.98
N LYS A 892 -10.61 -32.98 6.73
CA LYS A 892 -11.33 -32.07 7.65
C LYS A 892 -11.84 -32.74 8.95
N THR A 893 -11.87 -34.08 9.01
CA THR A 893 -12.14 -34.81 10.26
C THR A 893 -10.90 -34.86 11.15
N GLY A 894 -9.72 -34.95 10.54
CA GLY A 894 -8.43 -34.98 11.23
C GLY A 894 -7.39 -35.74 10.43
N SER A 895 -6.50 -36.45 11.11
CA SER A 895 -5.38 -37.15 10.46
C SER A 895 -5.15 -38.54 11.02
N CYS A 896 -4.58 -39.45 10.23
CA CYS A 896 -4.04 -40.73 10.68
C CYS A 896 -2.53 -40.80 10.40
N LYS A 897 -1.77 -41.38 11.32
CA LYS A 897 -0.30 -41.52 11.18
C LYS A 897 0.09 -42.32 9.94
N ALA A 898 1.33 -42.11 9.51
CA ALA A 898 1.83 -42.77 8.30
C ALA A 898 1.82 -44.30 8.42
N TYR A 899 1.26 -44.95 7.40
CA TYR A 899 1.21 -46.40 7.28
C TYR A 899 2.29 -46.88 6.32
N GLN A 900 2.99 -47.98 6.64
CA GLN A 900 4.10 -48.49 5.81
C GLN A 900 3.68 -48.68 4.35
N PHE A 901 4.38 -47.99 3.45
CA PHE A 901 4.18 -48.09 2.01
C PHE A 901 4.38 -49.53 1.52
N VAL A 902 3.53 -49.94 0.58
CA VAL A 902 3.59 -51.25 -0.07
C VAL A 902 4.59 -51.19 -1.23
N GLY A 903 5.71 -51.90 -1.10
CA GLY A 903 6.74 -51.94 -2.14
C GLY A 903 6.26 -52.57 -3.45
N LEU A 904 7.06 -52.43 -4.52
CA LEU A 904 6.74 -52.91 -5.88
C LEU A 904 6.35 -54.39 -6.01
N SER A 905 6.78 -55.24 -5.07
CA SER A 905 6.45 -56.68 -5.04
C SER A 905 5.26 -57.01 -4.12
N GLY A 906 4.58 -56.00 -3.58
CA GLY A 906 3.51 -56.17 -2.60
C GLY A 906 4.00 -56.32 -1.16
N ASP A 907 5.30 -56.17 -0.91
CA ASP A 907 5.89 -56.31 0.42
C ASP A 907 5.53 -55.10 1.30
N THR A 908 5.00 -55.39 2.49
CA THR A 908 4.78 -54.43 3.58
C THR A 908 4.91 -55.18 4.90
N ASN A 909 5.32 -54.49 5.97
CA ASN A 909 5.34 -55.07 7.30
C ASN A 909 3.93 -55.12 7.95
N GLY A 910 2.92 -54.56 7.27
CA GLY A 910 1.53 -54.55 7.71
C GLY A 910 1.27 -53.67 8.94
N SER A 911 2.18 -52.75 9.28
CA SER A 911 2.14 -51.96 10.51
C SER A 911 2.15 -50.47 10.23
N GLN A 912 1.35 -49.71 10.99
CA GLN A 912 1.42 -48.26 11.06
C GLN A 912 2.55 -47.84 12.00
N ASP A 913 3.79 -47.82 11.50
CA ASP A 913 4.97 -47.47 12.30
C ASP A 913 5.31 -45.98 12.28
N GLY A 914 4.53 -45.17 11.54
CA GLY A 914 4.65 -43.72 11.50
C GLY A 914 4.63 -43.12 12.91
N THR A 915 5.58 -42.23 13.17
CA THR A 915 5.82 -41.69 14.52
C THR A 915 5.19 -40.32 14.74
N LYS A 916 4.84 -39.62 13.65
CA LYS A 916 4.28 -38.27 13.67
C LYS A 916 2.81 -38.28 13.24
N LEU A 917 1.99 -37.53 13.97
CA LEU A 917 0.61 -37.20 13.64
C LEU A 917 0.63 -35.88 12.86
N PRO A 918 0.20 -35.87 11.59
CA PRO A 918 0.04 -34.61 10.87
C PRO A 918 -1.03 -33.74 11.51
N THR A 919 -0.90 -32.44 11.35
CA THR A 919 -1.89 -31.46 11.82
C THR A 919 -2.71 -30.94 10.64
N ARG A 920 -3.70 -30.08 10.92
CA ARG A 920 -4.45 -29.30 9.92
C ARG A 920 -3.55 -28.38 9.09
N TYR A 921 -2.45 -27.92 9.68
CA TYR A 921 -1.60 -26.90 9.09
C TYR A 921 -0.36 -27.51 8.43
N LEU A 922 -0.18 -27.23 7.14
CA LEU A 922 0.95 -27.68 6.35
C LEU A 922 2.11 -26.66 6.49
N PRO A 923 3.31 -27.07 6.95
CA PRO A 923 4.42 -26.16 7.14
C PRO A 923 4.98 -25.64 5.81
N VAL A 924 5.84 -24.63 5.90
CA VAL A 924 6.47 -23.99 4.74
C VAL A 924 7.24 -25.04 3.92
N ALA A 925 7.09 -24.97 2.60
CA ALA A 925 7.77 -25.83 1.63
C ALA A 925 7.50 -27.35 1.74
N GLN A 926 6.58 -27.83 2.60
CA GLN A 926 6.26 -29.25 2.66
C GLN A 926 5.45 -29.69 1.43
N GLY A 927 5.90 -30.79 0.80
CA GLY A 927 5.19 -31.45 -0.29
C GLY A 927 4.17 -32.48 0.21
N PHE A 928 3.09 -32.67 -0.54
CA PHE A 928 2.00 -33.61 -0.25
C PHE A 928 1.40 -34.17 -1.54
N VAL A 929 0.74 -35.31 -1.46
CA VAL A 929 0.09 -35.97 -2.59
C VAL A 929 -1.43 -35.85 -2.46
N VAL A 930 -2.11 -35.58 -3.58
CA VAL A 930 -3.58 -35.62 -3.70
C VAL A 930 -3.99 -36.51 -4.86
N GLU A 931 -5.16 -37.12 -4.74
CA GLU A 931 -5.85 -37.76 -5.87
C GLU A 931 -6.72 -36.72 -6.59
N VAL A 932 -6.56 -36.62 -7.91
CA VAL A 932 -7.41 -35.83 -8.81
C VAL A 932 -8.47 -36.75 -9.40
N GLU A 933 -9.75 -36.41 -9.22
CA GLU A 933 -10.90 -37.21 -9.67
C GLU A 933 -11.65 -36.59 -10.86
N ALA A 934 -11.26 -35.37 -11.26
CA ALA A 934 -11.80 -34.70 -12.43
C ALA A 934 -10.78 -33.75 -13.07
N ASP A 935 -10.85 -33.62 -14.39
CA ASP A 935 -10.14 -32.55 -15.12
C ASP A 935 -10.58 -31.19 -14.59
N GLY A 936 -9.62 -30.30 -14.32
CA GLY A 936 -9.94 -29.01 -13.73
C GLY A 936 -8.72 -28.22 -13.30
N GLN A 937 -8.95 -27.33 -12.35
CA GLN A 937 -7.95 -26.39 -11.85
C GLN A 937 -7.83 -26.55 -10.34
N ILE A 938 -6.60 -26.76 -9.87
CA ILE A 938 -6.28 -26.69 -8.45
C ILE A 938 -5.85 -25.26 -8.12
N GLU A 939 -6.44 -24.70 -7.07
CA GLU A 939 -6.22 -23.34 -6.61
C GLU A 939 -5.49 -23.32 -5.26
N PHE A 940 -4.39 -22.56 -5.22
CA PHE A 940 -3.87 -21.96 -4.00
C PHE A 940 -4.15 -20.47 -4.02
N ASN A 941 -4.54 -19.89 -2.90
CA ASN A 941 -4.72 -18.45 -2.77
C ASN A 941 -4.31 -17.97 -1.36
N ASN A 942 -4.33 -16.65 -1.15
CA ASN A 942 -3.87 -16.06 0.11
C ASN A 942 -4.79 -16.33 1.32
N ASN A 943 -6.04 -16.79 1.11
CA ASN A 943 -6.97 -17.14 2.18
C ASN A 943 -6.57 -18.41 2.93
N GLN A 944 -5.71 -19.22 2.30
CA GLN A 944 -5.20 -20.47 2.83
C GLN A 944 -4.00 -20.24 3.75
N ARG A 945 -3.46 -19.02 3.83
CA ARG A 945 -2.26 -18.72 4.62
C ARG A 945 -2.59 -18.49 6.08
N VAL A 946 -1.77 -19.05 6.96
CA VAL A 946 -1.90 -18.86 8.40
C VAL A 946 -0.52 -18.86 9.06
N PHE A 947 -0.39 -18.12 10.16
CA PHE A 947 0.81 -18.18 10.98
C PHE A 947 0.73 -19.33 11.97
N ILE A 948 1.46 -20.42 11.69
CA ILE A 948 1.53 -21.59 12.56
C ILE A 948 2.96 -22.12 12.61
N LYS A 949 3.49 -22.24 13.83
CA LYS A 949 4.86 -22.71 14.07
C LYS A 949 4.91 -24.24 14.10
N GLU A 950 6.07 -24.80 13.74
CA GLU A 950 6.26 -26.26 13.87
C GLU A 950 6.43 -26.67 15.32
N SER A 951 7.02 -25.78 16.12
CA SER A 951 7.24 -25.97 17.56
C SER A 951 5.95 -26.07 18.39
N ASP A 952 4.82 -25.59 17.87
CA ASP A 952 3.50 -25.66 18.53
C ASP A 952 2.86 -27.06 18.43
N ALA A 953 3.41 -27.99 17.63
CA ALA A 953 2.83 -29.31 17.43
C ALA A 953 3.12 -30.30 18.57
N ASP A 954 2.10 -31.04 19.02
CA ASP A 954 2.16 -31.91 20.20
C ASP A 954 2.10 -33.41 19.90
N ASN A 955 1.88 -33.81 18.64
CA ASN A 955 1.71 -35.20 18.19
C ASN A 955 0.50 -35.93 18.83
N ILE A 956 -0.47 -35.17 19.35
CA ILE A 956 -1.68 -35.65 20.04
C ILE A 956 -2.93 -35.06 19.41
N ASN A 957 -2.97 -33.75 19.22
CA ASN A 957 -4.09 -33.01 18.68
C ASN A 957 -3.70 -32.39 17.32
N GLU A 958 -4.35 -32.84 16.26
CA GLU A 958 -4.12 -32.35 14.90
C GLU A 958 -4.48 -30.87 14.68
N GLU A 959 -5.15 -30.20 15.63
CA GLU A 959 -5.43 -28.76 15.54
C GLU A 959 -4.25 -27.89 16.05
N ASN A 960 -3.21 -28.49 16.65
CA ASN A 960 -2.10 -27.77 17.28
C ASN A 960 -0.83 -27.80 16.42
N GLY A 961 -0.35 -26.64 15.98
CA GLY A 961 0.94 -26.50 15.28
C GLY A 961 0.95 -27.03 13.85
N SER A 962 2.11 -26.95 13.19
CA SER A 962 2.38 -27.56 11.88
C SER A 962 3.41 -28.67 12.04
N VAL A 963 3.37 -29.72 11.21
CA VAL A 963 4.32 -30.84 11.34
C VAL A 963 4.97 -31.13 10.01
N PHE A 964 6.27 -30.85 9.89
CA PHE A 964 7.04 -31.31 8.74
C PHE A 964 7.34 -32.80 8.93
N LEU A 965 6.91 -33.64 7.98
CA LEU A 965 7.01 -35.12 8.10
C LEU A 965 8.42 -35.68 7.79
N LYS A 966 9.47 -34.99 8.27
CA LYS A 966 10.85 -35.52 8.41
C LYS A 966 11.00 -36.39 9.66
N ASN A 967 12.05 -37.21 9.78
CA ASN A 967 12.27 -38.00 11.00
C ASN A 967 13.20 -37.28 11.97
N THR A 968 12.65 -36.87 13.12
CA THR A 968 13.43 -36.47 14.30
C THR A 968 12.65 -36.69 15.59
N GLY A 969 13.34 -37.19 16.62
CA GLY A 969 12.83 -37.41 17.96
C GLY A 969 12.94 -36.16 18.85
N GLY A 970 12.26 -35.09 18.47
CA GLY A 970 12.13 -33.89 19.32
C GLY A 970 11.15 -34.12 20.48
N LYS A 971 11.48 -33.60 21.68
CA LYS A 971 10.53 -33.56 22.79
C LYS A 971 9.51 -32.44 22.56
N PRO A 972 8.20 -32.67 22.74
CA PRO A 972 7.21 -31.60 22.71
C PRO A 972 7.51 -30.58 23.82
N LYS A 973 7.45 -29.28 23.49
CA LYS A 973 7.38 -28.21 24.50
C LYS A 973 5.91 -27.89 24.74
N ASN A 974 5.49 -27.94 25.99
CA ASN A 974 4.14 -27.54 26.40
C ASN A 974 4.07 -26.02 26.46
N GLU A 975 3.60 -25.37 25.40
CA GLU A 975 3.03 -24.03 25.47
C GLU A 975 1.56 -24.09 25.08
N SER A 976 0.69 -23.75 26.03
CA SER A 976 -0.75 -23.75 25.85
C SER A 976 -1.17 -22.43 25.18
N LYS A 977 -1.50 -22.46 23.89
CA LYS A 977 -2.34 -21.40 23.29
C LYS A 977 -3.81 -21.67 23.60
N GLN A 978 -4.57 -20.59 23.79
CA GLN A 978 -6.01 -20.67 23.99
C GLN A 978 -6.70 -21.13 22.69
N PRO A 979 -7.68 -22.05 22.76
CA PRO A 979 -8.52 -22.38 21.62
C PRO A 979 -9.40 -21.19 21.26
N ASP A 980 -9.48 -20.90 19.96
CA ASP A 980 -10.43 -19.94 19.41
C ASP A 980 -11.87 -20.43 19.67
N ASN A 981 -12.66 -19.60 20.34
CA ASN A 981 -14.01 -19.92 20.79
C ASN A 981 -15.04 -19.61 19.68
N SER A 982 -15.07 -20.37 18.59
CA SER A 982 -16.13 -20.19 17.57
C SER A 982 -16.37 -21.41 16.65
N SER A 983 -16.73 -22.56 17.25
CA SER A 983 -17.64 -23.58 16.68
C SER A 983 -17.74 -24.73 17.70
N SER A 984 -18.80 -25.56 17.67
CA SER A 984 -18.80 -26.76 18.50
C SER A 984 -17.69 -27.70 18.01
N ALA A 985 -16.55 -27.69 18.67
CA ALA A 985 -15.39 -28.46 18.24
C ALA A 985 -15.76 -29.94 18.04
N MET A 986 -15.41 -30.50 16.88
CA MET A 986 -15.76 -31.87 16.50
C MET A 986 -15.29 -32.86 17.58
N GLN A 987 -16.16 -33.81 17.92
CA GLN A 987 -15.84 -34.87 18.87
C GLN A 987 -15.14 -36.01 18.12
N LYS A 988 -13.99 -36.48 18.60
CA LYS A 988 -13.18 -37.47 17.87
C LYS A 988 -12.77 -38.66 18.74
N ILE A 989 -12.83 -39.86 18.17
CA ILE A 989 -12.36 -41.12 18.77
C ILE A 989 -11.29 -41.72 17.85
N ARG A 990 -10.11 -41.99 18.43
CA ARG A 990 -9.07 -42.78 17.77
C ARG A 990 -9.11 -44.22 18.27
N LEU A 991 -9.28 -45.17 17.36
CA LEU A 991 -9.37 -46.60 17.66
C LEU A 991 -8.20 -47.34 17.01
N GLU A 992 -7.51 -48.20 17.76
CA GLU A 992 -6.38 -48.98 17.25
C GLU A 992 -6.68 -50.48 17.33
N ILE A 993 -6.35 -51.21 16.26
CA ILE A 993 -6.22 -52.68 16.27
C ILE A 993 -4.75 -53.08 16.29
N ASN A 994 -4.39 -54.09 17.09
CA ASN A 994 -3.10 -54.76 16.99
C ASN A 994 -3.27 -56.28 16.89
N SER A 995 -2.39 -56.95 16.14
CA SER A 995 -2.27 -58.41 16.23
C SER A 995 -1.42 -58.83 17.42
N VAL A 996 -1.93 -59.79 18.19
CA VAL A 996 -1.26 -60.45 19.33
C VAL A 996 -0.52 -61.70 18.85
N SER A 997 -1.11 -62.43 17.90
CA SER A 997 -0.49 -63.57 17.22
C SER A 997 -0.82 -63.56 15.72
N GLY A 998 0.10 -64.07 14.90
CA GLY A 998 -0.01 -64.06 13.44
C GLY A 998 0.84 -62.98 12.79
N PRO A 999 0.56 -62.62 11.51
CA PRO A 999 1.23 -61.50 10.84
C PRO A 999 1.07 -60.20 11.64
N LYS A 1000 2.12 -59.37 11.68
CA LYS A 1000 2.06 -58.07 12.35
C LYS A 1000 1.00 -57.19 11.67
N THR A 1001 0.15 -56.58 12.50
CA THR A 1001 -0.89 -55.67 12.07
C THR A 1001 -1.06 -54.61 13.13
N ARG A 1002 -0.98 -53.35 12.73
CA ARG A 1002 -1.31 -52.19 13.56
C ARG A 1002 -1.98 -51.14 12.68
N ARG A 1003 -3.22 -50.76 13.00
CA ARG A 1003 -3.95 -49.70 12.29
C ARG A 1003 -4.73 -48.85 13.27
N GLU A 1004 -4.64 -47.54 13.07
CA GLU A 1004 -5.49 -46.53 13.70
C GLU A 1004 -6.65 -46.13 12.77
N LEU A 1005 -7.83 -45.94 13.34
CA LEU A 1005 -9.03 -45.41 12.72
C LEU A 1005 -9.43 -44.12 13.44
N LEU A 1006 -9.91 -43.13 12.69
CA LEU A 1006 -10.42 -41.87 13.23
C LEU A 1006 -11.91 -41.76 12.97
N ILE A 1007 -12.68 -41.56 14.04
CA ILE A 1007 -14.13 -41.38 14.01
C ILE A 1007 -14.43 -39.96 14.50
N GLY A 1008 -15.10 -39.14 13.68
CA GLY A 1008 -15.55 -37.80 14.04
C GLY A 1008 -17.06 -37.70 14.22
N PHE A 1009 -17.54 -36.79 15.07
CA PHE A 1009 -18.94 -36.42 15.20
C PHE A 1009 -19.08 -34.89 15.20
N SER A 1010 -19.93 -34.39 14.30
CA SER A 1010 -20.15 -32.95 14.13
C SER A 1010 -21.59 -32.67 13.70
N GLU A 1011 -22.06 -31.45 13.99
CA GLU A 1011 -23.30 -30.89 13.43
C GLU A 1011 -23.18 -30.56 11.93
N LEU A 1012 -21.95 -30.55 11.39
CA LEU A 1012 -21.65 -30.23 9.98
C LEU A 1012 -21.63 -31.45 9.05
N THR A 1013 -21.68 -32.67 9.60
CA THR A 1013 -21.53 -33.93 8.87
C THR A 1013 -22.75 -34.84 9.07
N SER A 1014 -22.84 -35.87 8.25
CA SER A 1014 -23.95 -36.84 8.21
C SER A 1014 -23.42 -38.26 8.43
N ASP A 1015 -24.29 -39.27 8.31
CA ASP A 1015 -23.87 -40.69 8.37
C ASP A 1015 -23.63 -41.28 6.97
N ASP A 1016 -23.89 -40.48 5.93
CA ASP A 1016 -23.56 -40.79 4.55
C ASP A 1016 -22.13 -40.31 4.23
N TYR A 1017 -21.70 -40.43 2.98
CA TYR A 1017 -20.37 -39.94 2.58
C TYR A 1017 -20.30 -38.42 2.60
N ASP A 1018 -19.35 -37.87 3.35
CA ASP A 1018 -19.08 -36.44 3.45
C ASP A 1018 -17.72 -36.09 2.81
N TYR A 1019 -17.77 -35.30 1.74
CA TYR A 1019 -16.58 -34.84 1.00
C TYR A 1019 -15.62 -34.10 1.93
N GLY A 1020 -14.34 -34.46 1.86
CA GLY A 1020 -13.30 -33.85 2.69
C GLY A 1020 -13.32 -34.30 4.16
N TYR A 1021 -14.28 -35.11 4.60
CA TYR A 1021 -14.38 -35.62 5.98
C TYR A 1021 -14.16 -37.13 6.07
N ASP A 1022 -14.50 -37.87 5.00
CA ASP A 1022 -14.31 -39.31 4.94
C ASP A 1022 -13.10 -39.68 4.08
N ALA A 1023 -12.38 -40.74 4.48
CA ALA A 1023 -11.19 -41.18 3.76
C ALA A 1023 -11.12 -42.71 3.64
N GLU A 1024 -11.04 -43.20 2.41
CA GLU A 1024 -10.97 -44.64 2.09
C GLU A 1024 -9.61 -45.22 2.49
N CYS A 1025 -9.61 -46.48 2.96
CA CYS A 1025 -8.39 -47.23 3.22
C CYS A 1025 -7.79 -47.72 1.90
N SER A 1026 -6.67 -47.10 1.49
CA SER A 1026 -5.98 -47.45 0.25
C SER A 1026 -5.11 -48.71 0.37
N GLU A 1027 -4.69 -49.05 1.60
CA GLU A 1027 -3.74 -50.13 1.83
C GLU A 1027 -4.45 -51.50 1.91
N VAL A 1028 -3.79 -52.52 1.37
CA VAL A 1028 -4.28 -53.91 1.44
C VAL A 1028 -3.48 -54.69 2.48
N ASN A 1029 -4.14 -55.13 3.55
CA ASN A 1029 -3.51 -55.98 4.56
C ASN A 1029 -4.19 -57.37 4.69
N ASN A 1030 -3.41 -58.33 5.18
CA ASN A 1030 -3.80 -59.70 5.44
C ASN A 1030 -4.77 -59.80 6.62
N ASN A 1031 -4.48 -59.11 7.71
CA ASN A 1031 -5.42 -58.84 8.80
C ASN A 1031 -5.73 -57.34 8.81
N ASP A 1032 -6.99 -56.96 9.02
CA ASP A 1032 -7.34 -55.54 9.08
C ASP A 1032 -8.65 -55.27 9.84
N LEU A 1033 -8.79 -54.03 10.33
CA LEU A 1033 -10.03 -53.47 10.89
C LEU A 1033 -10.25 -52.09 10.28
N ASN A 1034 -11.42 -51.88 9.67
CA ASN A 1034 -11.77 -50.61 9.04
C ASN A 1034 -13.17 -50.16 9.46
N LEU A 1035 -13.45 -48.88 9.30
CA LEU A 1035 -14.81 -48.36 9.36
C LEU A 1035 -15.57 -48.78 8.08
N SER A 1036 -16.89 -48.95 8.19
CA SER A 1036 -17.72 -49.42 7.09
C SER A 1036 -18.63 -48.32 6.56
N LEU A 1037 -18.47 -47.98 5.28
CA LEU A 1037 -19.37 -47.07 4.57
C LEU A 1037 -19.71 -47.64 3.20
N ASN A 1038 -20.99 -47.91 2.92
CA ASN A 1038 -21.49 -48.37 1.61
C ASN A 1038 -20.68 -49.53 0.98
N GLY A 1039 -20.18 -50.46 1.81
CA GLY A 1039 -19.39 -51.62 1.38
C GLY A 1039 -17.90 -51.34 1.15
N LYS A 1040 -17.44 -50.10 1.36
CA LYS A 1040 -16.03 -49.69 1.35
C LYS A 1040 -15.43 -49.76 2.76
N ASN A 1041 -14.10 -49.83 2.80
CA ASN A 1041 -13.30 -49.78 4.02
C ASN A 1041 -12.75 -48.37 4.21
N MET A 1042 -13.06 -47.72 5.32
CA MET A 1042 -12.61 -46.36 5.62
C MET A 1042 -11.59 -46.34 6.76
N ASN A 1043 -10.61 -45.44 6.67
CA ASN A 1043 -9.65 -45.15 7.75
C ASN A 1043 -10.12 -43.98 8.62
N ILE A 1044 -10.73 -42.97 7.98
CA ILE A 1044 -11.27 -41.78 8.63
C ILE A 1044 -12.73 -41.67 8.21
N GLN A 1045 -13.62 -41.41 9.17
CA GLN A 1045 -15.02 -41.16 8.87
C GLN A 1045 -15.62 -40.15 9.85
N ALA A 1046 -16.37 -39.18 9.33
CA ALA A 1046 -17.24 -38.33 10.13
C ALA A 1046 -18.66 -38.89 10.16
N TYR A 1047 -19.35 -38.57 11.24
CA TYR A 1047 -20.75 -38.92 11.47
C TYR A 1047 -21.52 -37.65 11.86
N GLY A 1048 -22.85 -37.68 11.75
CA GLY A 1048 -23.68 -36.69 12.41
C GLY A 1048 -23.47 -36.68 13.93
N PRO A 1049 -24.10 -35.73 14.66
CA PRO A 1049 -23.88 -35.53 16.09
C PRO A 1049 -23.96 -36.81 16.91
N LEU A 1050 -23.12 -36.91 17.94
CA LEU A 1050 -23.06 -38.10 18.78
C LEU A 1050 -24.37 -38.28 19.55
N ALA A 1051 -25.04 -39.40 19.31
CA ALA A 1051 -26.25 -39.83 20.02
C ALA A 1051 -26.00 -41.12 20.81
N ASN A 1052 -26.73 -41.31 21.92
CA ASN A 1052 -26.56 -42.49 22.79
C ASN A 1052 -26.88 -43.82 22.08
N ASP A 1053 -27.76 -43.80 21.08
CA ASP A 1053 -28.19 -44.95 20.28
C ASP A 1053 -27.39 -45.13 19.00
N LYS A 1054 -26.34 -44.32 18.78
CA LYS A 1054 -25.46 -44.45 17.63
C LYS A 1054 -24.77 -45.82 17.61
N VAL A 1055 -24.71 -46.41 16.42
CA VAL A 1055 -24.03 -47.69 16.15
C VAL A 1055 -23.10 -47.51 14.97
N ILE A 1056 -21.82 -47.80 15.16
CA ILE A 1056 -20.79 -47.68 14.13
C ILE A 1056 -20.29 -49.08 13.75
N PRO A 1057 -20.61 -49.57 12.55
CA PRO A 1057 -20.18 -50.90 12.09
C PRO A 1057 -18.71 -50.92 11.69
N LEU A 1058 -18.02 -52.02 12.00
CA LEU A 1058 -16.62 -52.24 11.63
C LEU A 1058 -16.46 -53.45 10.67
N ASN A 1059 -15.60 -53.27 9.66
CA ASN A 1059 -15.17 -54.33 8.76
C ASN A 1059 -13.91 -54.99 9.31
N PHE A 1060 -13.99 -56.27 9.67
CA PHE A 1060 -12.86 -57.03 10.19
C PHE A 1060 -12.47 -58.19 9.28
N LYS A 1061 -11.18 -58.42 9.08
CA LYS A 1061 -10.62 -59.53 8.30
C LYS A 1061 -9.44 -60.16 9.03
N SER A 1062 -9.35 -61.48 9.00
CA SER A 1062 -8.19 -62.24 9.48
C SER A 1062 -7.67 -63.20 8.40
N SER A 1063 -6.35 -63.32 8.30
CA SER A 1063 -5.66 -64.21 7.36
C SER A 1063 -5.53 -65.66 7.84
N GLY A 1064 -5.81 -65.92 9.11
CA GLY A 1064 -5.61 -67.21 9.77
C GLY A 1064 -6.22 -67.25 11.16
N ASP A 1065 -5.95 -68.33 11.89
CA ASP A 1065 -6.33 -68.49 13.30
C ASP A 1065 -5.42 -67.63 14.18
N ASN A 1066 -5.79 -66.37 14.34
CA ASN A 1066 -4.98 -65.31 14.94
C ASN A 1066 -5.70 -64.68 16.15
N ALA A 1067 -4.94 -63.97 16.98
CA ALA A 1067 -5.45 -63.21 18.13
C ALA A 1067 -5.15 -61.72 17.94
N PHE A 1068 -6.08 -60.87 18.38
CA PHE A 1068 -6.07 -59.43 18.17
C PHE A 1068 -6.52 -58.68 19.42
N GLU A 1069 -6.17 -57.40 19.50
CA GLU A 1069 -6.67 -56.46 20.49
C GLU A 1069 -7.22 -55.19 19.81
N ILE A 1070 -8.31 -54.64 20.35
CA ILE A 1070 -8.88 -53.34 19.93
C ILE A 1070 -8.93 -52.42 21.15
N LYS A 1071 -8.45 -51.18 21.02
CA LYS A 1071 -8.46 -50.18 22.10
C LYS A 1071 -8.65 -48.76 21.59
N ILE A 1072 -9.12 -47.87 22.46
CA ILE A 1072 -9.11 -46.43 22.20
C ILE A 1072 -7.73 -45.86 22.53
N THR A 1073 -7.13 -45.12 21.60
CA THR A 1073 -5.83 -44.46 21.79
C THR A 1073 -5.96 -43.00 22.20
N SER A 1074 -7.04 -42.32 21.77
CA SER A 1074 -7.31 -40.92 22.12
C SER A 1074 -8.80 -40.60 22.05
N LEU A 1075 -9.23 -39.64 22.86
CA LEU A 1075 -10.55 -39.02 22.85
C LEU A 1075 -10.37 -37.50 22.84
N ILE A 1076 -10.93 -36.82 21.84
CA ILE A 1076 -10.83 -35.37 21.69
C ILE A 1076 -12.25 -34.80 21.75
N ASN A 1077 -12.48 -33.77 22.59
CA ASN A 1077 -13.79 -33.12 22.80
C ASN A 1077 -14.94 -34.06 23.21
N ILE A 1078 -14.64 -35.23 23.77
CA ILE A 1078 -15.62 -36.17 24.30
C ILE A 1078 -15.63 -36.07 25.83
N GLU A 1079 -16.82 -35.95 26.42
CA GLU A 1079 -16.97 -35.92 27.86
C GLU A 1079 -16.44 -37.22 28.50
N LYS A 1080 -15.70 -37.10 29.60
CA LYS A 1080 -15.15 -38.27 30.32
C LYS A 1080 -16.23 -39.25 30.84
N SER A 1081 -17.46 -38.77 30.98
CA SER A 1081 -18.65 -39.55 31.35
C SER A 1081 -19.16 -40.43 30.20
N GLN A 1082 -18.93 -40.06 28.95
CA GLN A 1082 -19.43 -40.79 27.79
C GLN A 1082 -18.80 -42.18 27.74
N LYS A 1083 -19.64 -43.20 27.85
CA LYS A 1083 -19.22 -44.60 27.72
C LYS A 1083 -19.19 -45.03 26.26
N ILE A 1084 -18.15 -45.76 25.91
CA ILE A 1084 -17.90 -46.23 24.55
C ILE A 1084 -17.60 -47.72 24.67
N TYR A 1085 -18.41 -48.53 24.00
CA TYR A 1085 -18.32 -49.98 24.05
C TYR A 1085 -17.98 -50.54 22.67
N ILE A 1086 -17.23 -51.64 22.65
CA ILE A 1086 -17.22 -52.55 21.50
C ILE A 1086 -18.21 -53.68 21.77
N LYS A 1087 -19.08 -53.92 20.79
CA LYS A 1087 -20.05 -55.01 20.79
C LYS A 1087 -19.58 -56.09 19.82
N ASP A 1088 -19.33 -57.29 20.33
CA ASP A 1088 -18.99 -58.47 19.53
C ASP A 1088 -20.26 -59.30 19.29
N ASN A 1089 -20.84 -59.19 18.09
CA ASN A 1089 -22.03 -59.92 17.67
C ASN A 1089 -21.83 -61.44 17.59
N LEU A 1090 -20.58 -61.95 17.63
CA LEU A 1090 -20.32 -63.39 17.70
C LEU A 1090 -20.55 -63.93 19.12
N THR A 1091 -20.11 -63.20 20.15
CA THR A 1091 -20.18 -63.62 21.56
C THR A 1091 -21.36 -63.00 22.31
N GLY A 1092 -21.91 -61.90 21.80
CA GLY A 1092 -22.90 -61.05 22.47
C GLY A 1092 -22.29 -60.10 23.51
N GLU A 1093 -20.96 -60.00 23.61
CA GLU A 1093 -20.28 -59.23 24.65
C GLU A 1093 -20.28 -57.71 24.35
N TYR A 1094 -20.56 -56.90 25.38
CA TYR A 1094 -20.39 -55.44 25.37
C TYR A 1094 -19.21 -55.07 26.27
N TYR A 1095 -18.08 -54.73 25.67
CA TYR A 1095 -16.86 -54.39 26.40
C TYR A 1095 -16.63 -52.88 26.44
N ASP A 1096 -16.54 -52.29 27.64
CA ASP A 1096 -16.31 -50.85 27.85
C ASP A 1096 -14.84 -50.47 27.57
N LEU A 1097 -14.60 -49.83 26.43
CA LEU A 1097 -13.27 -49.39 25.97
C LEU A 1097 -12.76 -48.15 26.73
N THR A 1098 -13.59 -47.51 27.57
CA THR A 1098 -13.20 -46.32 28.36
C THR A 1098 -12.60 -46.67 29.73
N LYS A 1099 -12.56 -47.95 30.11
CA LYS A 1099 -11.96 -48.40 31.37
C LYS A 1099 -10.44 -48.44 31.26
N ASN A 1100 -9.71 -47.73 32.14
CA ASN A 1100 -8.27 -47.89 32.44
C ASN A 1100 -7.40 -48.57 31.35
N ASN A 1101 -7.28 -47.95 30.17
CA ASN A 1101 -6.44 -48.45 29.07
C ASN A 1101 -6.73 -49.91 28.63
N ALA A 1102 -7.97 -50.37 28.83
CA ALA A 1102 -8.33 -51.76 28.66
C ALA A 1102 -8.63 -52.06 27.18
N ALA A 1103 -7.85 -52.98 26.61
CA ALA A 1103 -8.05 -53.46 25.24
C ALA A 1103 -9.01 -54.65 25.24
N TYR A 1104 -9.92 -54.69 24.25
CA TYR A 1104 -10.74 -55.86 23.99
C TYR A 1104 -9.94 -56.89 23.19
N THR A 1105 -9.65 -58.04 23.81
CA THR A 1105 -8.86 -59.11 23.19
C THR A 1105 -9.76 -60.23 22.65
N PHE A 1106 -9.51 -60.69 21.43
CA PHE A 1106 -10.29 -61.77 20.82
C PHE A 1106 -9.45 -62.63 19.88
N SER A 1107 -9.95 -63.82 19.56
CA SER A 1107 -9.41 -64.66 18.49
C SER A 1107 -10.37 -64.73 17.31
N SER A 1108 -9.84 -64.99 16.12
CA SER A 1108 -10.63 -65.17 14.91
C SER A 1108 -10.01 -66.21 14.00
N GLU A 1109 -10.85 -66.99 13.34
CA GLU A 1109 -10.46 -67.85 12.22
C GLU A 1109 -10.18 -67.03 10.95
N GLN A 1110 -9.66 -67.69 9.91
CA GLN A 1110 -9.48 -67.08 8.59
C GLN A 1110 -10.83 -66.66 7.98
N GLY A 1111 -10.98 -65.39 7.59
CA GLY A 1111 -12.20 -64.93 6.95
C GLY A 1111 -12.41 -63.42 6.98
N LYS A 1112 -13.58 -62.99 6.48
CA LYS A 1112 -14.11 -61.62 6.58
C LYS A 1112 -15.36 -61.64 7.46
N PHE A 1113 -15.39 -60.77 8.48
CA PHE A 1113 -16.41 -60.75 9.54
C PHE A 1113 -17.00 -59.35 9.72
N ASN A 1114 -17.45 -58.74 8.62
CA ASN A 1114 -17.96 -57.36 8.54
C ASN A 1114 -19.24 -57.06 9.35
N LYS A 1115 -19.78 -58.05 10.07
CA LYS A 1115 -20.95 -57.89 10.96
C LYS A 1115 -20.63 -58.26 12.40
N ARG A 1116 -19.36 -58.54 12.71
CA ARG A 1116 -18.96 -59.02 14.03
C ARG A 1116 -18.81 -57.89 15.03
N PHE A 1117 -18.23 -56.76 14.64
CA PHE A 1117 -17.90 -55.68 15.58
C PHE A 1117 -18.67 -54.40 15.28
N GLU A 1118 -19.20 -53.80 16.34
CA GLU A 1118 -19.86 -52.50 16.33
C GLU A 1118 -19.31 -51.66 17.50
N ILE A 1119 -19.05 -50.37 17.27
CA ILE A 1119 -18.87 -49.40 18.35
C ILE A 1119 -20.23 -48.83 18.72
N VAL A 1120 -20.56 -48.84 20.02
CA VAL A 1120 -21.85 -48.39 20.56
C VAL A 1120 -21.66 -47.53 21.80
N PHE A 1121 -22.60 -46.62 22.06
CA PHE A 1121 -22.47 -45.57 23.09
C PHE A 1121 -23.37 -45.78 24.31
N GLN A 1122 -23.97 -46.97 24.41
CA GLN A 1122 -24.83 -47.39 25.50
C GLN A 1122 -24.59 -48.86 25.83
N ASN A 1123 -24.87 -49.24 27.08
CA ASN A 1123 -24.76 -50.63 27.50
C ASN A 1123 -25.93 -51.48 26.98
N GLU A 1124 -25.80 -52.81 27.04
CA GLU A 1124 -26.81 -53.76 26.59
C GLU A 1124 -28.21 -53.49 27.20
N GLN A 1125 -28.29 -53.19 28.51
CA GLN A 1125 -29.57 -52.94 29.19
C GLN A 1125 -30.26 -51.68 28.67
N GLN A 1126 -29.50 -50.61 28.42
CA GLN A 1126 -30.00 -49.36 27.86
C GLN A 1126 -30.45 -49.54 26.40
N ALA A 1127 -29.66 -50.24 25.59
CA ALA A 1127 -30.01 -50.56 24.20
C ALA A 1127 -31.33 -51.35 24.09
N LEU A 1128 -31.51 -52.36 24.94
CA LEU A 1128 -32.75 -53.15 25.01
C LEU A 1128 -33.95 -52.29 25.46
N SER A 1129 -33.74 -51.38 26.42
CA SER A 1129 -34.80 -50.47 26.88
C SER A 1129 -35.26 -49.47 25.82
N MET A 1130 -34.35 -49.01 24.95
CA MET A 1130 -34.70 -48.14 23.82
C MET A 1130 -35.40 -48.91 22.70
N ALA A 1131 -34.97 -50.14 22.40
CA ALA A 1131 -35.69 -51.02 21.46
C ALA A 1131 -37.12 -51.33 21.96
N GLU A 1132 -37.31 -51.49 23.27
CA GLU A 1132 -38.63 -51.61 23.90
C GLU A 1132 -39.43 -50.30 23.88
N ALA A 1133 -38.78 -49.13 23.83
CA ALA A 1133 -39.42 -47.82 23.82
C ALA A 1133 -39.77 -47.29 22.41
N GLN A 1134 -39.06 -47.73 21.36
CA GLN A 1134 -39.37 -47.43 19.96
C GLN A 1134 -40.33 -48.44 19.31
N ALA A 1135 -40.59 -49.57 19.95
CA ALA A 1135 -41.75 -50.39 19.61
C ALA A 1135 -43.02 -49.61 19.95
N SER A 1136 -43.85 -49.34 18.95
CA SER A 1136 -45.16 -48.67 19.07
C SER A 1136 -46.19 -49.56 19.77
N ASP A 1137 -45.90 -49.97 21.01
CA ASP A 1137 -46.64 -51.01 21.70
C ASP A 1137 -47.41 -50.50 22.92
N ASN A 1138 -48.67 -50.94 23.00
CA ASN A 1138 -49.55 -50.79 24.14
C ASN A 1138 -48.83 -51.25 25.43
N PHE A 1139 -48.75 -50.41 26.45
CA PHE A 1139 -48.06 -50.75 27.70
C PHE A 1139 -48.92 -51.69 28.54
N ILE A 1140 -48.64 -52.99 28.49
CA ILE A 1140 -49.26 -54.01 29.34
C ILE A 1140 -48.28 -54.39 30.47
N TYR A 1141 -48.59 -53.97 31.69
CA TYR A 1141 -47.80 -54.26 32.90
C TYR A 1141 -48.67 -54.88 33.99
N TYR A 1142 -48.11 -55.81 34.76
CA TYR A 1142 -48.80 -56.52 35.84
C TYR A 1142 -48.07 -56.34 37.17
N LYS A 1143 -48.82 -55.88 38.19
CA LYS A 1143 -48.30 -55.66 39.54
C LYS A 1143 -48.59 -56.86 40.42
N ASN A 1144 -47.57 -57.71 40.59
CA ASN A 1144 -47.67 -58.97 41.36
C ASN A 1144 -48.15 -58.76 42.81
N THR A 1145 -47.74 -57.68 43.49
CA THR A 1145 -48.08 -57.47 44.91
C THR A 1145 -49.57 -57.23 45.16
N THR A 1146 -50.31 -56.78 44.15
CA THR A 1146 -51.75 -56.50 44.25
C THR A 1146 -52.58 -57.36 43.29
N ASN A 1147 -51.93 -58.24 42.52
CA ASN A 1147 -52.53 -59.01 41.43
C ASN A 1147 -53.30 -58.15 40.41
N THR A 1148 -52.77 -56.96 40.08
CA THR A 1148 -53.47 -55.96 39.24
C THR A 1148 -52.79 -55.80 37.88
N LEU A 1149 -53.57 -55.90 36.80
CA LEU A 1149 -53.14 -55.65 35.43
C LEU A 1149 -53.43 -54.20 35.03
N TYR A 1150 -52.43 -53.51 34.49
CA TYR A 1150 -52.57 -52.21 33.87
C TYR A 1150 -52.32 -52.32 32.37
N VAL A 1151 -53.20 -51.71 31.58
CA VAL A 1151 -52.99 -51.54 30.14
C VAL A 1151 -53.17 -50.08 29.80
N LYS A 1152 -52.14 -49.43 29.25
CA LYS A 1152 -52.13 -48.00 28.94
C LYS A 1152 -51.81 -47.75 27.48
N LYS A 1153 -52.31 -46.61 26.97
CA LYS A 1153 -52.15 -46.16 25.57
C LYS A 1153 -52.74 -47.14 24.54
N LEU A 1154 -53.89 -47.73 24.85
CA LEU A 1154 -54.67 -48.49 23.88
C LEU A 1154 -55.32 -47.56 22.86
N ASN A 1155 -55.14 -47.84 21.58
CA ASN A 1155 -55.74 -47.05 20.49
C ASN A 1155 -57.17 -47.50 20.13
N SER A 1156 -57.69 -48.57 20.74
CA SER A 1156 -59.05 -49.11 20.50
C SER A 1156 -59.61 -49.85 21.73
N ASN A 1157 -60.95 -49.99 21.80
CA ASN A 1157 -61.63 -50.71 22.89
C ASN A 1157 -61.33 -52.22 22.85
N ILE A 1158 -61.46 -52.89 24.00
CA ILE A 1158 -61.19 -54.32 24.14
C ILE A 1158 -62.50 -55.10 24.07
N LYS A 1159 -62.57 -56.01 23.09
CA LYS A 1159 -63.66 -56.95 22.90
C LYS A 1159 -63.58 -58.14 23.87
N ARG A 1160 -62.38 -58.55 24.26
CA ARG A 1160 -62.18 -59.68 25.19
C ARG A 1160 -60.83 -59.64 25.90
N LEU A 1161 -60.82 -59.90 27.20
CA LEU A 1161 -59.64 -60.21 28.01
C LEU A 1161 -59.73 -61.67 28.47
N ALA A 1162 -58.71 -62.48 28.20
CA ALA A 1162 -58.62 -63.85 28.70
C ALA A 1162 -57.27 -64.10 29.39
N LEU A 1163 -57.27 -64.87 30.48
CA LEU A 1163 -56.05 -65.43 31.06
C LEU A 1163 -56.00 -66.91 30.75
N VAL A 1164 -54.90 -67.36 30.17
CA VAL A 1164 -54.67 -68.74 29.81
C VAL A 1164 -53.48 -69.27 30.61
N ASN A 1165 -53.64 -70.38 31.31
CA ASN A 1165 -52.52 -71.00 32.03
C ASN A 1165 -51.56 -71.68 31.02
N MET A 1166 -50.37 -72.08 31.48
CA MET A 1166 -49.37 -72.72 30.60
C MET A 1166 -49.80 -74.07 29.99
N ARG A 1167 -50.92 -74.66 30.42
CA ARG A 1167 -51.51 -75.87 29.83
C ARG A 1167 -52.55 -75.56 28.75
N GLY A 1168 -52.74 -74.29 28.40
CA GLY A 1168 -53.72 -73.83 27.41
C GLY A 1168 -55.15 -73.74 27.92
N GLN A 1169 -55.39 -73.89 29.23
CA GLN A 1169 -56.72 -73.78 29.82
C GLN A 1169 -57.02 -72.31 30.17
N ILE A 1170 -58.21 -71.85 29.83
CA ILE A 1170 -58.67 -70.48 30.15
C ILE A 1170 -59.03 -70.44 31.65
N ALA A 1171 -58.28 -69.66 32.41
CA ALA A 1171 -58.48 -69.45 33.85
C ALA A 1171 -59.37 -68.23 34.15
N LEU A 1172 -59.43 -67.27 33.22
CA LEU A 1172 -60.34 -66.12 33.29
C LEU A 1172 -60.74 -65.72 31.88
N ASP A 1173 -62.00 -65.34 31.68
CA ASP A 1173 -62.51 -64.85 30.41
C ASP A 1173 -63.52 -63.73 30.65
N MET A 1174 -63.28 -62.56 30.06
CA MET A 1174 -64.09 -61.37 30.24
C MET A 1174 -64.31 -60.67 28.89
N PRO A 1175 -65.54 -60.72 28.34
CA PRO A 1175 -65.89 -59.93 27.17
C PRO A 1175 -66.15 -58.46 27.53
N ASP A 1176 -65.97 -57.57 26.55
CA ASP A 1176 -66.43 -56.18 26.52
C ASP A 1176 -66.00 -55.30 27.71
N LEU A 1177 -64.70 -55.31 28.01
CA LEU A 1177 -64.14 -54.56 29.14
C LEU A 1177 -63.78 -53.12 28.73
N PRO A 1178 -64.30 -52.07 29.42
CA PRO A 1178 -64.00 -50.69 29.04
C PRO A 1178 -62.53 -50.35 29.29
N ILE A 1179 -61.91 -49.59 28.38
CA ILE A 1179 -60.49 -49.21 28.44
C ILE A 1179 -60.13 -48.59 29.80
N SER A 1180 -61.00 -47.74 30.33
CA SER A 1180 -60.78 -47.06 31.61
C SER A 1180 -60.63 -48.01 32.81
N ALA A 1181 -61.17 -49.23 32.75
CA ALA A 1181 -60.98 -50.24 33.80
C ALA A 1181 -59.57 -50.84 33.79
N LEU A 1182 -58.91 -50.89 32.62
CA LEU A 1182 -57.55 -51.42 32.49
C LEU A 1182 -56.50 -50.32 32.67
N GLU A 1183 -56.80 -49.08 32.29
CA GLU A 1183 -55.91 -47.94 32.55
C GLU A 1183 -55.79 -47.63 34.05
N ASN A 1184 -56.91 -47.74 34.78
CA ASN A 1184 -56.97 -47.53 36.24
C ASN A 1184 -56.53 -48.76 37.05
N GLY A 1185 -56.37 -49.92 36.39
CA GLY A 1185 -55.90 -51.17 36.99
C GLY A 1185 -57.03 -52.17 37.23
N PHE A 1186 -56.93 -53.33 36.57
CA PHE A 1186 -57.87 -54.42 36.68
C PHE A 1186 -57.31 -55.56 37.55
N GLN A 1187 -57.93 -55.80 38.70
CA GLN A 1187 -57.44 -56.78 39.68
C GLN A 1187 -58.00 -58.18 39.43
N PHE A 1188 -57.13 -59.19 39.44
CA PHE A 1188 -57.53 -60.59 39.35
C PHE A 1188 -57.80 -61.18 40.73
N TYR A 1189 -58.89 -61.95 40.84
CA TYR A 1189 -59.31 -62.63 42.07
C TYR A 1189 -59.37 -64.14 41.84
N ASN A 1190 -59.06 -64.93 42.89
CA ASN A 1190 -59.18 -66.40 42.92
C ASN A 1190 -58.34 -67.16 41.86
N LEU A 1191 -57.19 -66.61 41.45
CA LEU A 1191 -56.21 -67.32 40.63
C LEU A 1191 -55.23 -68.09 41.51
N SER A 1192 -54.91 -69.33 41.13
CA SER A 1192 -53.84 -70.11 41.76
C SER A 1192 -52.46 -69.56 41.38
N SER A 1193 -51.47 -69.69 42.27
CA SER A 1193 -50.08 -69.31 41.95
C SER A 1193 -49.57 -70.06 40.72
N GLY A 1194 -49.01 -69.34 39.75
CA GLY A 1194 -48.54 -69.92 38.49
C GLY A 1194 -48.32 -68.89 37.39
N ALA A 1195 -47.74 -69.34 36.27
CA ALA A 1195 -47.57 -68.51 35.08
C ALA A 1195 -48.84 -68.53 34.21
N TYR A 1196 -49.27 -67.35 33.78
CA TYR A 1196 -50.43 -67.15 32.91
C TYR A 1196 -50.03 -66.27 31.71
N ILE A 1197 -50.76 -66.43 30.60
CA ILE A 1197 -50.71 -65.54 29.44
C ILE A 1197 -52.01 -64.73 29.44
N VAL A 1198 -51.90 -63.42 29.64
CA VAL A 1198 -52.98 -62.47 29.40
C VAL A 1198 -53.09 -62.30 27.88
N GLN A 1199 -54.29 -62.44 27.34
CA GLN A 1199 -54.63 -62.18 25.95
C GLN A 1199 -55.73 -61.13 25.90
N LEU A 1200 -55.50 -60.04 25.17
CA LEU A 1200 -56.45 -58.97 24.93
C LEU A 1200 -56.79 -58.95 23.45
N ARG A 1201 -58.06 -59.11 23.11
CA ARG A 1201 -58.55 -58.92 21.74
C ARG A 1201 -59.25 -57.58 21.64
N THR A 1202 -58.78 -56.72 20.76
CA THR A 1202 -59.37 -55.40 20.48
C THR A 1202 -60.58 -55.51 19.55
N GLU A 1203 -61.36 -54.43 19.40
CA GLU A 1203 -62.50 -54.37 18.47
C GLU A 1203 -62.11 -54.55 17.00
N ASP A 1204 -60.91 -54.11 16.62
CA ASP A 1204 -60.28 -54.32 15.31
C ASP A 1204 -59.67 -55.72 15.15
N ASN A 1205 -59.98 -56.66 16.07
CA ASN A 1205 -59.53 -58.05 16.11
C ASN A 1205 -58.01 -58.25 16.28
N GLN A 1206 -57.23 -57.22 16.60
CA GLN A 1206 -55.84 -57.42 17.04
C GLN A 1206 -55.81 -58.18 18.36
N VAL A 1207 -54.80 -59.04 18.54
CA VAL A 1207 -54.60 -59.83 19.76
C VAL A 1207 -53.26 -59.42 20.37
N LEU A 1208 -53.33 -58.75 21.51
CA LEU A 1208 -52.17 -58.41 22.33
C LEU A 1208 -51.99 -59.48 23.40
N SER A 1209 -50.75 -59.84 23.73
CA SER A 1209 -50.50 -60.83 24.77
C SER A 1209 -49.34 -60.47 25.68
N LYS A 1210 -49.47 -60.80 26.98
CA LYS A 1210 -48.42 -60.60 27.97
C LYS A 1210 -48.38 -61.78 28.94
N LYS A 1211 -47.18 -62.33 29.14
CA LYS A 1211 -46.96 -63.35 30.17
C LYS A 1211 -46.85 -62.67 31.54
N ILE A 1212 -47.57 -63.20 32.53
CA ILE A 1212 -47.55 -62.74 33.92
C ILE A 1212 -47.32 -63.93 34.85
N ILE A 1213 -46.82 -63.65 36.05
CA ILE A 1213 -46.68 -64.64 37.12
C ILE A 1213 -47.56 -64.18 38.26
N VAL A 1214 -48.57 -64.98 38.60
CA VAL A 1214 -49.41 -64.77 39.77
C VAL A 1214 -48.75 -65.55 40.91
N ASN A 1215 -48.41 -64.87 42.01
CA ASN A 1215 -47.73 -65.47 43.16
C ASN A 1215 -48.71 -65.86 44.26
#